data_AF-A0A9Q4PXD1-F1
#
_entry.id   AF-A0A9Q4PXD1-F1
#
_cell.length_a   1.000
_cell.length_b   1.000
_cell.length_c   1.000
_cell.angle_alpha   90.00
_cell.angle_beta   90.00
_cell.angle_gamma   90.00
#
_symmetry.space_group_name_H-M   'P 1'
#
loop_
_entity.id
_entity.type
_entity.pdbx_description
1 polymer ?
#
loop_
_entity_poly.entity_id
_entity_poly.type
_entity_poly.pdbx_seq_one_letter_code
_entity_poly.pdbx_strand_id
1 'polypeptide(L)'
;MANNGFEALKDYDTNGDLIIDYRDDKFSELRVWQDLNSDGISQSNELKTLKEVGISRLNLSHDKTYKDLGDKNSITHIGSFLRNDGTTSSMVDVNFSVSSNKSKVLVDKKYIKNHETGLNIGGAGRVVDLAVSANMSDTLSKILKNYKQAQTKQEQLNLLDNLLFEWAKVTGFNPNEEIKVIKTTEVNSIFDLNLNEVIKIRVTPTQARILREQISKGLTNQKLINELNSIKNKIKVVSAFTSKDLSKIPYMGDDRLREFISNVNKTYDNLIDTTYKLLLGQTRLEPYIDLLDIDIDSDFNVSYNNSKIIEKFKEINTTNPQKAFTDLAEFITMFESKNDIKDGMALLSNFAIAAKEKGVIKEYLNTLSSETISDLSTQTGSLNNDTLIGSNILDGKDTLYGLDGDDTLIGGVGDDTLIGGKGSDTYLYEDKNFGNDIIINNSSNNLNSNTNSSNQSNNLNSNSSSNNINNNPFIKDKDIIKFKGNIKKEDIIYKRVMDNGVISNDLIILLKDEYNTLINNTNTSSLNNPNSPIIDKSLLKNTNNSIIIKDFFKDDDSMISSIEFDNGSIKKDHIINSLLTTSNLNDYINPFDKDRSYKIDSKDGDDTIITHNGNDTILAGNGNDTIDSGNGNDYIDGGSGNDDIYAGDGDDTLIGGSGNDTLQGGMGNDTYVFSRGFGNDVILNFNPNNETDTIKFIDGISQDELNFKSIDGNLVISFKDKSIKDTITISNFFKDKNYMITNIEFDKSYMSLSDIMNKVILSTDDNSNNINVIDDNSYIIDGKGGDDIITANSGNDIIIGGSGNDTLTGGLGSDTYKFDDNFGNDTIINYNPTLKDIDTIEFTSKNITKESLNFSKDKNDLLIVKDELNSIRVKDYFLLNYNKEPVNAINTKIC
;
A
#
# COMPACT_ATOMS: atom_id res chain seq x y z
N MET A 1 -34.70 36.56 34.27
CA MET A 1 -33.71 36.73 35.36
C MET A 1 -33.41 38.22 35.48
N ALA A 2 -33.10 38.69 36.68
CA ALA A 2 -32.75 40.09 36.91
C ALA A 2 -31.47 40.49 36.15
N ASN A 3 -31.37 41.75 35.69
CA ASN A 3 -30.18 42.23 34.97
C ASN A 3 -28.97 42.48 35.88
N ASN A 4 -29.19 42.49 37.19
CA ASN A 4 -28.20 42.62 38.25
C ASN A 4 -28.78 42.09 39.58
N GLY A 5 -27.93 41.91 40.59
CA GLY A 5 -28.30 41.42 41.91
C GLY A 5 -29.29 42.32 42.65
N PHE A 6 -29.26 43.63 42.45
CA PHE A 6 -30.21 44.56 43.08
C PHE A 6 -31.62 44.42 42.52
N GLU A 7 -31.75 44.17 41.21
CA GLU A 7 -33.03 43.85 40.58
C GLU A 7 -33.58 42.52 41.09
N ALA A 8 -32.72 41.52 41.32
CA ALA A 8 -33.15 40.23 41.89
C ALA A 8 -33.69 40.39 43.32
N LEU A 9 -33.10 41.30 44.10
CA LEU A 9 -33.53 41.59 45.46
C LEU A 9 -34.90 42.26 45.54
N LYS A 10 -35.40 42.90 44.46
CA LYS A 10 -36.77 43.48 44.46
C LYS A 10 -37.86 42.46 44.74
N ASP A 11 -37.64 41.17 44.44
CA ASP A 11 -38.60 40.10 44.75
C ASP A 11 -38.83 39.89 46.26
N TYR A 12 -37.96 40.49 47.09
CA TYR A 12 -37.99 40.46 48.55
C TYR A 12 -38.51 41.76 49.17
N ASP A 13 -38.69 42.82 48.38
CA ASP A 13 -39.38 44.05 48.76
C ASP A 13 -40.90 43.86 48.52
N THR A 14 -41.61 43.48 49.56
CA THR A 14 -43.04 43.12 49.47
C THR A 14 -43.96 44.32 49.46
N ASN A 15 -43.47 45.47 49.93
CA ASN A 15 -44.26 46.70 50.04
C ASN A 15 -43.94 47.72 48.92
N GLY A 16 -42.86 47.49 48.15
CA GLY A 16 -42.49 48.23 46.94
C GLY A 16 -41.83 49.58 47.19
N ASP A 17 -41.29 49.84 48.39
CA ASP A 17 -40.66 51.11 48.74
C ASP A 17 -39.16 51.18 48.38
N LEU A 18 -38.65 50.20 47.63
CA LEU A 18 -37.25 50.01 47.23
C LEU A 18 -36.32 49.79 48.42
N ILE A 19 -36.87 49.40 49.55
CA ILE A 19 -36.17 49.12 50.78
C ILE A 19 -36.59 47.73 51.24
N ILE A 20 -35.63 46.90 51.61
CA ILE A 20 -35.93 45.63 52.27
C ILE A 20 -35.60 45.79 53.75
N ASP A 21 -36.62 45.82 54.60
CA ASP A 21 -36.47 45.85 56.05
C ASP A 21 -37.54 45.02 56.78
N TYR A 22 -37.68 45.20 58.09
CA TYR A 22 -38.62 44.43 58.92
C TYR A 22 -40.09 44.55 58.49
N ARG A 23 -40.42 45.53 57.63
CA ARG A 23 -41.77 45.70 57.05
C ARG A 23 -42.02 44.72 55.91
N ASP A 24 -41.01 44.00 55.45
CA ASP A 24 -41.12 42.98 54.42
C ASP A 24 -41.12 41.58 55.02
N ASP A 25 -42.17 40.81 54.74
CA ASP A 25 -42.35 39.47 55.30
C ASP A 25 -41.20 38.52 54.92
N LYS A 26 -40.55 38.78 53.77
CA LYS A 26 -39.41 38.01 53.25
C LYS A 26 -38.04 38.47 53.77
N PHE A 27 -37.96 39.57 54.53
CA PHE A 27 -36.67 40.06 55.07
C PHE A 27 -35.98 39.00 55.95
N SER A 28 -36.77 38.19 56.66
CA SER A 28 -36.26 37.12 57.53
C SER A 28 -35.69 35.90 56.77
N GLU A 29 -35.95 35.79 55.47
CA GLU A 29 -35.46 34.70 54.61
C GLU A 29 -34.02 34.95 54.13
N LEU A 30 -33.64 36.22 54.00
CA LEU A 30 -32.32 36.59 53.52
C LEU A 30 -31.22 36.22 54.52
N ARG A 31 -30.09 35.76 53.97
CA ARG A 31 -28.89 35.37 54.69
C ARG A 31 -27.68 36.02 54.04
N VAL A 32 -26.64 36.26 54.84
CA VAL A 32 -25.30 36.60 54.36
C VAL A 32 -24.45 35.34 54.49
N TRP A 33 -23.87 34.92 53.37
CA TRP A 33 -22.91 33.83 53.34
C TRP A 33 -21.49 34.41 53.41
N GLN A 34 -20.69 33.89 54.33
CA GLN A 34 -19.27 34.17 54.41
C GLN A 34 -18.53 32.84 54.32
N ASP A 35 -18.10 32.49 53.11
CA ASP A 35 -17.30 31.28 52.85
C ASP A 35 -15.93 31.42 53.54
N LEU A 36 -15.66 30.57 54.53
CA LEU A 36 -14.45 30.66 55.34
C LEU A 36 -13.31 29.80 54.77
N ASN A 37 -13.63 28.82 53.94
CA ASN A 37 -12.65 27.89 53.37
C ASN A 37 -12.45 28.06 51.85
N SER A 38 -13.25 28.92 51.22
CA SER A 38 -13.24 29.23 49.78
C SER A 38 -13.49 28.02 48.88
N ASP A 39 -14.30 27.05 49.35
CA ASP A 39 -14.63 25.84 48.58
C ASP A 39 -15.83 26.02 47.64
N GLY A 40 -16.57 27.13 47.76
CA GLY A 40 -17.71 27.45 46.90
C GLY A 40 -18.99 26.68 47.25
N ILE A 41 -19.03 25.96 48.38
CA ILE A 41 -20.18 25.19 48.85
C ILE A 41 -20.72 25.85 50.13
N SER A 42 -21.92 26.40 50.07
CA SER A 42 -22.52 27.03 51.25
C SER A 42 -22.90 26.00 52.32
N GLN A 43 -22.30 26.13 53.51
CA GLN A 43 -22.54 25.26 54.66
C GLN A 43 -23.25 26.03 55.80
N SER A 44 -23.96 25.29 56.65
CA SER A 44 -24.79 25.89 57.71
C SER A 44 -24.01 26.78 58.71
N ASN A 45 -22.74 26.50 58.95
CA ASN A 45 -21.85 27.28 59.82
C ASN A 45 -21.33 28.57 59.17
N GLU A 46 -21.54 28.76 57.87
CA GLU A 46 -21.09 29.93 57.09
C GLU A 46 -22.21 30.92 56.76
N LEU A 47 -23.46 30.52 57.03
CA LEU A 47 -24.66 31.31 56.78
C LEU A 47 -25.09 32.05 58.04
N LYS A 48 -25.26 33.38 57.91
CA LYS A 48 -25.76 34.24 58.99
C LYS A 48 -27.01 34.97 58.57
N THR A 49 -27.96 35.16 59.48
CA THR A 49 -29.11 36.04 59.28
C THR A 49 -28.66 37.50 59.19
N LEU A 50 -29.44 38.34 58.48
CA LEU A 50 -29.20 39.79 58.44
C LEU A 50 -29.12 40.41 59.85
N LYS A 51 -29.94 39.90 60.78
CA LYS A 51 -29.95 40.32 62.18
C LYS A 51 -28.62 39.99 62.89
N GLU A 52 -28.08 38.80 62.68
CA GLU A 52 -26.80 38.35 63.28
C GLU A 52 -25.61 39.17 62.78
N VAL A 53 -25.63 39.62 61.53
CA VAL A 53 -24.59 40.51 60.96
C VAL A 53 -24.86 42.00 61.17
N GLY A 54 -25.92 42.33 61.92
CA GLY A 54 -26.26 43.69 62.34
C GLY A 54 -26.84 44.57 61.24
N ILE A 55 -27.50 44.00 60.23
CA ILE A 55 -28.13 44.73 59.12
C ILE A 55 -29.62 44.90 59.40
N SER A 56 -30.10 46.14 59.41
CA SER A 56 -31.51 46.47 59.63
C SER A 56 -32.28 46.76 58.35
N ARG A 57 -31.59 47.15 57.28
CA ARG A 57 -32.20 47.64 56.04
C ARG A 57 -31.28 47.48 54.84
N LEU A 58 -31.78 46.99 53.72
CA LEU A 58 -31.11 47.02 52.41
C LEU A 58 -31.77 48.09 51.53
N ASN A 59 -30.98 48.96 50.87
CA ASN A 59 -31.51 49.96 49.95
C ASN A 59 -31.26 49.53 48.50
N LEU A 60 -32.34 49.28 47.74
CA LEU A 60 -32.25 48.75 46.38
C LEU A 60 -31.88 49.81 45.33
N SER A 61 -31.86 51.10 45.71
CA SER A 61 -31.30 52.16 44.87
C SER A 61 -29.79 51.99 44.74
N HIS A 62 -29.30 51.99 43.51
CA HIS A 62 -27.91 51.71 43.18
C HIS A 62 -27.43 52.52 41.97
N ASP A 63 -26.12 52.76 41.92
CA ASP A 63 -25.45 53.39 40.78
C ASP A 63 -24.66 52.34 40.00
N LYS A 64 -24.75 52.39 38.67
CA LYS A 64 -23.92 51.57 37.79
C LYS A 64 -22.49 52.09 37.82
N THR A 65 -21.60 51.30 38.40
CA THR A 65 -20.20 51.69 38.61
C THR A 65 -19.31 50.51 38.31
N TYR A 66 -18.44 50.64 37.30
CA TYR A 66 -17.38 49.66 37.07
C TYR A 66 -16.18 50.00 37.94
N LYS A 67 -15.81 49.09 38.84
CA LYS A 67 -14.57 49.20 39.62
C LYS A 67 -13.82 47.87 39.61
N ASP A 68 -12.61 47.89 39.05
CA ASP A 68 -11.70 46.76 39.08
C ASP A 68 -11.15 46.56 40.50
N LEU A 69 -11.17 45.31 40.97
CA LEU A 69 -10.69 44.92 42.30
C LEU A 69 -9.37 44.13 42.25
N GLY A 70 -8.80 43.87 41.06
CA GLY A 70 -7.67 42.97 40.89
C GLY A 70 -8.09 41.49 40.76
N ASP A 71 -7.16 40.64 40.32
CA ASP A 71 -7.37 39.21 40.07
C ASP A 71 -8.56 38.88 39.15
N LYS A 72 -8.92 39.82 38.27
CA LYS A 72 -10.07 39.80 37.34
C LYS A 72 -11.45 39.82 38.02
N ASN A 73 -11.53 40.27 39.27
CA ASN A 73 -12.80 40.54 39.95
C ASN A 73 -13.23 41.99 39.71
N SER A 74 -14.53 42.25 39.56
CA SER A 74 -15.02 43.62 39.36
C SER A 74 -16.37 43.88 40.03
N ILE A 75 -16.57 45.12 40.48
CA ILE A 75 -17.88 45.63 40.90
C ILE A 75 -18.61 46.18 39.68
N THR A 76 -19.89 45.86 39.53
CA THR A 76 -20.74 46.32 38.42
C THR A 76 -21.75 47.38 38.85
N HIS A 77 -22.27 47.27 40.08
CA HIS A 77 -23.21 48.21 40.68
C HIS A 77 -22.91 48.38 42.17
N ILE A 78 -23.13 49.57 42.69
CA ILE A 78 -22.95 49.89 44.12
C ILE A 78 -24.23 50.52 44.68
N GLY A 79 -24.66 50.01 45.82
CA GLY A 79 -25.77 50.52 46.60
C GLY A 79 -25.40 50.56 48.07
N SER A 80 -26.39 50.58 48.96
CA SER A 80 -26.15 50.74 50.40
C SER A 80 -27.06 49.91 51.27
N PHE A 81 -26.63 49.67 52.50
CA PHE A 81 -27.45 49.09 53.57
C PHE A 81 -27.23 49.85 54.88
N LEU A 82 -28.24 49.82 55.75
CA LEU A 82 -28.19 50.40 57.09
C LEU A 82 -27.94 49.29 58.12
N ARG A 83 -27.09 49.61 59.10
CA ARG A 83 -26.80 48.76 60.25
C ARG A 83 -27.69 49.14 61.45
N ASN A 84 -27.82 48.21 62.38
CA ASN A 84 -28.58 48.41 63.63
C ASN A 84 -28.05 49.57 64.51
N ASP A 85 -26.78 49.93 64.36
CA ASP A 85 -26.15 51.07 65.05
C ASP A 85 -26.40 52.42 64.35
N GLY A 86 -27.17 52.44 63.26
CA GLY A 86 -27.51 53.62 62.47
C GLY A 86 -26.47 54.00 61.42
N THR A 87 -25.38 53.25 61.27
CA THR A 87 -24.37 53.52 60.24
C THR A 87 -24.77 52.94 58.88
N THR A 88 -24.42 53.64 57.81
CA THR A 88 -24.64 53.18 56.42
C THR A 88 -23.35 52.57 55.87
N SER A 89 -23.47 51.43 55.19
CA SER A 89 -22.37 50.72 54.52
C SER A 89 -22.71 50.40 53.08
N SER A 90 -21.71 50.12 52.25
CA SER A 90 -21.92 49.77 50.83
C SER A 90 -22.26 48.30 50.67
N MET A 91 -23.19 48.01 49.76
CA MET A 91 -23.36 46.67 49.15
C MET A 91 -23.12 46.79 47.65
N VAL A 92 -22.62 45.72 47.04
CA VAL A 92 -22.15 45.75 45.66
C VAL A 92 -22.57 44.49 44.92
N ASP A 93 -22.80 44.64 43.62
CA ASP A 93 -22.89 43.53 42.69
C ASP A 93 -21.48 43.24 42.15
N VAL A 94 -21.01 42.00 42.30
CA VAL A 94 -19.63 41.60 42.02
C VAL A 94 -19.61 40.50 40.95
N ASN A 95 -18.82 40.73 39.90
CA ASN A 95 -18.38 39.70 38.97
C ASN A 95 -17.08 39.09 39.49
N PHE A 96 -17.16 37.85 39.98
CA PHE A 96 -15.98 37.09 40.38
C PHE A 96 -15.23 36.50 39.18
N SER A 97 -13.91 36.41 39.32
CA SER A 97 -13.03 35.72 38.39
C SER A 97 -13.29 34.21 38.43
N VAL A 98 -13.62 33.61 37.29
CA VAL A 98 -13.91 32.18 37.17
C VAL A 98 -13.04 31.51 36.10
N SER A 99 -12.73 30.23 36.30
CA SER A 99 -12.05 29.42 35.28
C SER A 99 -13.03 29.11 34.17
N SER A 100 -12.87 29.76 33.02
CA SER A 100 -13.81 29.69 31.89
C SER A 100 -14.04 28.27 31.36
N ASN A 101 -13.04 27.38 31.46
CA ASN A 101 -13.11 25.98 31.06
C ASN A 101 -13.74 25.03 32.09
N LYS A 102 -13.99 25.49 33.32
CA LYS A 102 -14.59 24.70 34.42
C LYS A 102 -15.94 25.25 34.87
N SER A 103 -16.35 26.38 34.33
CA SER A 103 -17.61 27.04 34.67
C SER A 103 -18.72 26.50 33.77
N LYS A 104 -19.68 25.79 34.36
CA LYS A 104 -20.91 25.36 33.70
C LYS A 104 -22.08 26.07 34.37
N VAL A 105 -22.94 26.71 33.57
CA VAL A 105 -24.18 27.26 34.11
C VAL A 105 -25.14 26.10 34.38
N LEU A 106 -25.48 25.87 35.65
CA LEU A 106 -26.47 24.88 36.06
C LEU A 106 -27.85 25.55 36.13
N VAL A 107 -28.83 24.99 35.41
CA VAL A 107 -30.19 25.50 35.40
C VAL A 107 -31.16 24.47 35.99
N ASP A 108 -32.07 24.93 36.84
CA ASP A 108 -33.14 24.12 37.41
C ASP A 108 -34.12 23.66 36.31
N LYS A 109 -34.39 22.34 36.25
CA LYS A 109 -35.28 21.70 35.27
C LYS A 109 -36.68 22.32 35.21
N LYS A 110 -37.15 22.98 36.28
CA LYS A 110 -38.47 23.64 36.28
C LYS A 110 -38.61 24.73 35.21
N TYR A 111 -37.51 25.35 34.78
CA TYR A 111 -37.52 26.39 33.75
C TYR A 111 -37.57 25.82 32.31
N ILE A 112 -37.47 24.50 32.14
CA ILE A 112 -37.55 23.82 30.83
C ILE A 112 -38.98 23.30 30.57
N LYS A 113 -39.73 22.93 31.62
CA LYS A 113 -40.98 22.15 31.51
C LYS A 113 -42.14 22.80 30.75
N ASN A 114 -42.12 24.12 30.54
CA ASN A 114 -43.21 24.88 29.89
C ASN A 114 -42.77 25.57 28.58
N HIS A 115 -41.67 25.13 27.96
CA HIS A 115 -41.18 25.74 26.72
C HIS A 115 -42.06 25.38 25.51
N GLU A 116 -42.73 26.38 24.93
CA GLU A 116 -43.79 26.20 23.92
C GLU A 116 -43.37 25.47 22.64
N THR A 117 -42.09 25.51 22.24
CA THR A 117 -41.66 24.89 20.98
C THR A 117 -41.24 23.42 21.12
N GLY A 118 -40.97 22.97 22.35
CA GLY A 118 -40.40 21.64 22.64
C GLY A 118 -38.93 21.47 22.25
N LEU A 119 -38.33 22.43 21.52
CA LEU A 119 -36.93 22.34 21.07
C LEU A 119 -35.96 22.59 22.23
N ASN A 120 -34.93 21.76 22.36
CA ASN A 120 -33.87 22.01 23.31
C ASN A 120 -32.50 21.48 22.87
N ILE A 121 -31.46 22.25 23.17
CA ILE A 121 -30.06 21.86 23.11
C ILE A 121 -29.40 22.34 24.40
N GLY A 122 -28.49 21.54 24.96
CA GLY A 122 -27.69 21.95 26.12
C GLY A 122 -26.82 23.16 25.80
N GLY A 123 -26.81 24.14 26.71
CA GLY A 123 -25.96 25.33 26.59
C GLY A 123 -24.48 25.00 26.84
N ALA A 124 -23.59 25.83 26.32
CA ALA A 124 -22.15 25.73 26.55
C ALA A 124 -21.53 27.09 26.89
N GLY A 125 -20.44 27.06 27.65
CA GLY A 125 -19.78 28.26 28.14
C GLY A 125 -20.68 29.12 29.02
N ARG A 126 -20.91 30.38 28.63
CA ARG A 126 -21.83 31.31 29.30
C ARG A 126 -23.26 31.25 28.76
N VAL A 127 -23.49 30.48 27.70
CA VAL A 127 -24.82 30.31 27.09
C VAL A 127 -25.57 29.20 27.82
N VAL A 128 -26.78 29.50 28.29
CA VAL A 128 -27.66 28.51 28.95
C VAL A 128 -28.44 27.70 27.93
N ASP A 129 -29.03 26.58 28.33
CA ASP A 129 -29.86 25.72 27.47
C ASP A 129 -30.84 26.52 26.59
N LEU A 130 -31.04 26.04 25.36
CA LEU A 130 -31.81 26.77 24.34
C LEU A 130 -33.26 27.02 24.78
N ALA A 131 -33.92 26.01 25.35
CA ALA A 131 -35.30 26.13 25.85
C ALA A 131 -35.42 27.17 26.97
N VAL A 132 -34.42 27.24 27.86
CA VAL A 132 -34.37 28.19 28.97
C VAL A 132 -34.19 29.61 28.42
N SER A 133 -33.26 29.79 27.49
CA SER A 133 -32.99 31.09 26.85
C SER A 133 -34.22 31.60 26.10
N ALA A 134 -34.94 30.72 25.42
CA ALA A 134 -36.14 31.04 24.67
C ALA A 134 -37.30 31.49 25.59
N ASN A 135 -37.42 30.90 26.78
CA ASN A 135 -38.38 31.37 27.79
C ASN A 135 -38.06 32.76 28.36
N MET A 136 -36.82 33.25 28.17
CA MET A 136 -36.38 34.58 28.61
C MET A 136 -36.37 35.62 27.48
N SER A 137 -36.59 35.21 26.22
CA SER A 137 -36.49 36.09 25.05
C SER A 137 -37.58 35.77 24.03
N ASP A 138 -38.58 36.64 23.93
CA ASP A 138 -39.65 36.55 22.92
C ASP A 138 -39.08 36.49 21.49
N THR A 139 -37.98 37.20 21.24
CA THR A 139 -37.31 37.20 19.94
C THR A 139 -36.74 35.82 19.62
N LEU A 140 -36.02 35.21 20.56
CA LEU A 140 -35.46 33.87 20.38
C LEU A 140 -36.57 32.82 20.26
N SER A 141 -37.62 32.92 21.07
CA SER A 141 -38.80 32.05 20.99
C SER A 141 -39.47 32.12 19.61
N LYS A 142 -39.63 33.31 19.03
CA LYS A 142 -40.15 33.47 17.66
C LYS A 142 -39.22 32.86 16.61
N ILE A 143 -37.91 33.03 16.74
CA ILE A 143 -36.94 32.42 15.82
C ILE A 143 -37.04 30.90 15.88
N LEU A 144 -37.18 30.31 17.08
CA LEU A 144 -37.35 28.86 17.23
C LEU A 144 -38.66 28.35 16.66
N LYS A 145 -39.77 29.09 16.80
CA LYS A 145 -41.04 28.76 16.15
C LYS A 145 -40.89 28.73 14.64
N ASN A 146 -40.24 29.74 14.05
CA ASN A 146 -39.98 29.79 12.62
C ASN A 146 -39.03 28.67 12.17
N TYR A 147 -38.01 28.36 12.98
CA TYR A 147 -37.07 27.28 12.72
C TYR A 147 -37.75 25.91 12.69
N LYS A 148 -38.69 25.65 13.62
CA LYS A 148 -39.50 24.43 13.63
C LYS A 148 -40.44 24.34 12.42
N GLN A 149 -40.93 25.47 11.91
CA GLN A 149 -41.85 25.53 10.78
C GLN A 149 -41.16 25.47 9.41
N ALA A 150 -39.85 25.71 9.34
CA ALA A 150 -39.06 25.62 8.11
C ALA A 150 -39.18 24.23 7.48
N GLN A 151 -39.45 24.17 6.18
CA GLN A 151 -39.72 22.93 5.44
C GLN A 151 -38.49 22.42 4.69
N THR A 152 -37.50 23.27 4.46
CA THR A 152 -36.26 22.89 3.74
C THR A 152 -35.02 23.11 4.61
N LYS A 153 -33.95 22.37 4.32
CA LYS A 153 -32.63 22.59 4.92
C LYS A 153 -32.17 24.04 4.76
N GLN A 154 -32.32 24.62 3.57
CA GLN A 154 -31.85 25.99 3.31
C GLN A 154 -32.58 27.02 4.18
N GLU A 155 -33.90 26.85 4.36
CA GLU A 155 -34.67 27.71 5.27
C GLU A 155 -34.18 27.59 6.72
N GLN A 156 -33.88 26.37 7.19
CA GLN A 156 -33.31 26.16 8.52
C GLN A 156 -31.91 26.80 8.65
N LEU A 157 -31.00 26.58 7.69
CA LEU A 157 -29.66 27.16 7.69
C LEU A 157 -29.70 28.70 7.70
N ASN A 158 -30.60 29.32 6.93
CA ASN A 158 -30.77 30.77 6.88
C ASN A 158 -31.18 31.40 8.23
N LEU A 159 -31.74 30.59 9.14
CA LEU A 159 -32.17 31.04 10.47
C LEU A 159 -31.09 30.83 11.55
N LEU A 160 -30.09 29.98 11.32
CA LEU A 160 -29.13 29.57 12.35
C LEU A 160 -28.22 30.70 12.82
N ASP A 161 -27.76 31.58 11.93
CA ASP A 161 -26.93 32.72 12.33
C ASP A 161 -27.64 33.62 13.35
N ASN A 162 -28.90 33.96 13.06
CA ASN A 162 -29.72 34.77 13.95
C ASN A 162 -30.10 34.00 15.22
N LEU A 163 -30.38 32.69 15.11
CA LEU A 163 -30.66 31.84 16.26
C LEU A 163 -29.47 31.81 17.22
N LEU A 164 -28.26 31.51 16.73
CA LEU A 164 -27.05 31.46 17.56
C LEU A 164 -26.73 32.82 18.18
N PHE A 165 -26.87 33.90 17.42
CA PHE A 165 -26.64 35.25 17.93
C PHE A 165 -27.63 35.62 19.03
N GLU A 166 -28.93 35.43 18.80
CA GLU A 166 -29.98 35.72 19.78
C GLU A 166 -29.89 34.82 21.00
N TRP A 167 -29.52 33.55 20.82
CA TRP A 167 -29.29 32.60 21.90
C TRP A 167 -28.10 33.02 22.77
N ALA A 168 -26.94 33.28 22.17
CA ALA A 168 -25.77 33.74 22.89
C ALA A 168 -25.98 35.13 23.53
N LYS A 169 -26.85 35.98 22.98
CA LYS A 169 -27.17 37.30 23.54
C LYS A 169 -27.92 37.22 24.87
N VAL A 170 -28.75 36.21 25.10
CA VAL A 170 -29.61 36.15 26.31
C VAL A 170 -28.78 36.17 27.60
N THR A 171 -27.70 35.39 27.65
CA THR A 171 -26.85 35.25 28.85
C THR A 171 -25.35 35.34 28.59
N GLY A 172 -24.91 35.33 27.33
CA GLY A 172 -23.54 35.00 26.96
C GLY A 172 -22.61 36.19 26.69
N PHE A 173 -23.14 37.34 26.27
CA PHE A 173 -22.36 38.56 26.02
C PHE A 173 -23.23 39.82 25.99
N ASN A 174 -22.60 41.00 26.13
CA ASN A 174 -23.26 42.28 25.90
C ASN A 174 -23.26 42.62 24.40
N PRO A 175 -24.42 42.79 23.73
CA PRO A 175 -24.50 43.13 22.30
C PRO A 175 -23.73 44.39 21.91
N ASN A 176 -23.62 45.34 22.82
CA ASN A 176 -22.94 46.62 22.62
C ASN A 176 -21.45 46.55 22.96
N GLU A 177 -20.93 45.37 23.32
CA GLU A 177 -19.50 45.16 23.56
C GLU A 177 -18.71 45.43 22.27
N GLU A 178 -17.69 46.27 22.40
CA GLU A 178 -16.85 46.70 21.29
C GLU A 178 -15.68 45.72 21.11
N ILE A 179 -15.54 45.16 19.91
CA ILE A 179 -14.37 44.35 19.55
C ILE A 179 -13.20 45.29 19.21
N LYS A 180 -12.17 45.29 20.06
CA LYS A 180 -11.00 46.17 19.95
C LYS A 180 -9.75 45.38 19.62
N VAL A 181 -8.97 45.89 18.66
CA VAL A 181 -7.57 45.47 18.49
C VAL A 181 -6.70 46.39 19.32
N ILE A 182 -6.01 45.84 20.32
CA ILE A 182 -5.21 46.62 21.28
C ILE A 182 -3.75 46.62 20.83
N LYS A 183 -3.16 47.79 20.57
CA LYS A 183 -1.74 47.90 20.19
C LYS A 183 -0.85 47.34 21.28
N THR A 184 0.25 46.65 20.92
CA THR A 184 1.22 46.08 21.89
C THR A 184 1.75 47.11 22.89
N THR A 185 1.83 48.38 22.50
CA THR A 185 2.21 49.52 23.35
C THR A 185 1.14 49.91 24.39
N GLU A 186 -0.10 49.46 24.22
CA GLU A 186 -1.25 49.73 25.10
C GLU A 186 -1.58 48.52 26.01
N VAL A 187 -0.88 47.39 25.86
CA VAL A 187 -1.08 46.13 26.64
C VAL A 187 -0.44 46.21 28.04
N ASN A 188 -0.06 47.41 28.49
CA ASN A 188 0.53 47.60 29.81
C ASN A 188 -0.39 47.20 30.97
N SER A 189 -1.71 47.24 30.76
CA SER A 189 -2.70 46.90 31.77
C SER A 189 -3.04 45.41 31.86
N ILE A 190 -2.50 44.55 30.97
CA ILE A 190 -2.89 43.14 30.88
C ILE A 190 -1.77 42.18 31.33
N PHE A 191 -0.50 42.58 31.23
CA PHE A 191 0.66 41.72 31.57
C PHE A 191 1.54 42.23 32.72
N ASP A 192 1.15 43.32 33.40
CA ASP A 192 1.89 43.87 34.56
C ASP A 192 3.38 44.16 34.28
N LEU A 193 3.69 44.58 33.05
CA LEU A 193 5.05 44.95 32.66
C LEU A 193 5.31 46.42 32.99
N ASN A 194 6.16 46.65 33.99
CA ASN A 194 6.56 47.98 34.43
C ASN A 194 7.47 48.64 33.36
N LEU A 195 6.90 49.46 32.47
CA LEU A 195 7.62 50.08 31.32
C LEU A 195 8.66 51.16 31.68
N ASN A 196 8.96 51.36 32.96
CA ASN A 196 10.06 52.24 33.38
C ASN A 196 11.44 51.55 33.33
N GLU A 197 11.49 50.25 33.02
CA GLU A 197 12.73 49.50 32.82
C GLU A 197 12.92 49.07 31.37
N VAL A 198 14.14 49.18 30.86
CA VAL A 198 14.50 48.68 29.52
C VAL A 198 14.47 47.15 29.53
N ILE A 199 13.42 46.55 28.96
CA ILE A 199 13.31 45.10 28.81
C ILE A 199 14.30 44.63 27.73
N LYS A 200 15.34 43.91 28.14
CA LYS A 200 16.32 43.30 27.23
C LYS A 200 15.86 41.91 26.81
N ILE A 201 15.33 41.79 25.59
CA ILE A 201 15.01 40.51 24.96
C ILE A 201 16.11 40.09 23.98
N ARG A 202 16.57 38.84 24.06
CA ARG A 202 17.49 38.26 23.06
C ARG A 202 16.67 37.71 21.91
N VAL A 203 16.87 38.28 20.73
CA VAL A 203 16.22 37.87 19.48
C VAL A 203 17.25 37.89 18.37
N THR A 204 17.09 37.04 17.36
CA THR A 204 17.94 37.09 16.16
C THR A 204 17.71 38.40 15.39
N PRO A 205 18.65 38.84 14.53
CA PRO A 205 18.44 40.03 13.69
C PRO A 205 17.14 39.96 12.87
N THR A 206 16.77 38.78 12.37
CA THR A 206 15.51 38.53 11.66
C THR A 206 14.29 38.69 12.57
N GLN A 207 14.32 38.11 13.77
CA GLN A 207 13.26 38.26 14.77
C GLN A 207 13.13 39.73 15.23
N ALA A 208 14.24 40.43 15.42
CA ALA A 208 14.25 41.85 15.75
C ALA A 208 13.66 42.72 14.63
N ARG A 209 13.93 42.37 13.36
CA ARG A 209 13.30 43.01 12.21
C ARG A 209 11.79 42.77 12.19
N ILE A 210 11.34 41.52 12.33
CA ILE A 210 9.91 41.17 12.38
C ILE A 210 9.21 41.90 13.53
N LEU A 211 9.82 41.90 14.72
CA LEU A 211 9.28 42.60 15.89
C LEU A 211 9.21 44.12 15.67
N ARG A 212 10.23 44.73 15.06
CA ARG A 212 10.21 46.16 14.68
C ARG A 212 9.16 46.46 13.62
N GLU A 213 8.99 45.60 12.61
CA GLU A 213 7.96 45.76 11.59
C GLU A 213 6.55 45.64 12.18
N GLN A 214 6.33 44.67 13.07
CA GLN A 214 5.08 44.54 13.82
C GLN A 214 4.82 45.78 14.69
N ILE A 215 5.80 46.28 15.44
CA ILE A 215 5.61 47.47 16.30
C ILE A 215 5.37 48.75 15.47
N SER A 216 6.01 48.89 14.30
CA SER A 216 5.99 50.13 13.50
C SER A 216 4.84 50.23 12.48
N LYS A 217 4.42 49.13 11.86
CA LYS A 217 3.47 49.19 10.73
C LYS A 217 2.01 49.20 11.16
N GLY A 218 1.66 48.63 12.32
CA GLY A 218 0.25 48.54 12.72
C GLY A 218 -0.53 47.55 11.83
N LEU A 219 -1.86 47.64 11.83
CA LEU A 219 -2.72 46.92 10.89
C LEU A 219 -2.72 47.68 9.55
N THR A 220 -1.93 47.23 8.59
CA THR A 220 -1.82 47.90 7.27
C THR A 220 -2.75 47.30 6.23
N ASN A 221 -3.23 46.08 6.45
CA ASN A 221 -4.04 45.36 5.48
C ASN A 221 -5.54 45.66 5.67
N GLN A 222 -6.03 46.64 4.91
CA GLN A 222 -7.43 47.06 4.96
C GLN A 222 -8.41 45.91 4.68
N LYS A 223 -8.03 44.89 3.89
CA LYS A 223 -8.87 43.73 3.60
C LYS A 223 -9.07 42.87 4.86
N LEU A 224 -8.01 42.59 5.62
CA LEU A 224 -8.07 41.85 6.88
C LEU A 224 -8.84 42.62 7.96
N ILE A 225 -8.73 43.95 7.99
CA ILE A 225 -9.52 44.80 8.91
C ILE A 225 -11.00 44.72 8.56
N ASN A 226 -11.35 44.79 7.27
CA ASN A 226 -12.73 44.65 6.82
C ASN A 226 -13.30 43.26 7.14
N GLU A 227 -12.48 42.21 6.98
CA GLU A 227 -12.84 40.83 7.34
C GLU A 227 -13.02 40.65 8.85
N LEU A 228 -12.14 41.21 9.68
CA LEU A 228 -12.33 41.24 11.13
C LEU A 228 -13.64 41.95 11.51
N ASN A 229 -13.94 43.07 10.84
CA ASN A 229 -15.15 43.84 11.09
C ASN A 229 -16.41 43.05 10.69
N SER A 230 -16.39 42.26 9.62
CA SER A 230 -17.54 41.47 9.19
C SER A 230 -17.84 40.30 10.13
N ILE A 231 -16.83 39.76 10.84
CA ILE A 231 -17.02 38.64 11.77
C ILE A 231 -17.26 39.05 13.24
N LYS A 232 -17.47 40.33 13.55
CA LYS A 232 -17.64 40.81 14.94
C LYS A 232 -18.75 40.09 15.71
N ASN A 233 -19.87 39.78 15.04
CA ASN A 233 -20.95 39.01 15.66
C ASN A 233 -20.54 37.56 15.91
N LYS A 234 -19.83 36.93 14.97
CA LYS A 234 -19.26 35.58 15.17
C LYS A 234 -18.31 35.55 16.37
N ILE A 235 -17.44 36.56 16.53
CA ILE A 235 -16.53 36.68 17.68
C ILE A 235 -17.30 36.72 19.00
N LYS A 236 -18.41 37.47 19.07
CA LYS A 236 -19.26 37.57 20.26
C LYS A 236 -19.93 36.24 20.59
N VAL A 237 -20.48 35.56 19.58
CA VAL A 237 -21.08 34.23 19.73
C VAL A 237 -20.03 33.22 20.21
N VAL A 238 -18.89 33.11 19.54
CA VAL A 238 -17.80 32.20 19.93
C VAL A 238 -17.29 32.53 21.34
N SER A 239 -17.14 33.82 21.68
CA SER A 239 -16.77 34.26 23.04
C SER A 239 -17.74 33.73 24.09
N ALA A 240 -19.04 33.80 23.82
CA ALA A 240 -20.08 33.31 24.72
C ALA A 240 -20.06 31.78 24.89
N PHE A 241 -20.05 31.04 23.78
CA PHE A 241 -20.09 29.56 23.80
C PHE A 241 -18.78 28.93 24.32
N THR A 242 -17.65 29.63 24.21
CA THR A 242 -16.35 29.13 24.71
C THR A 242 -15.96 29.67 26.08
N SER A 243 -16.75 30.58 26.65
CA SER A 243 -16.42 31.34 27.86
C SER A 243 -15.11 32.16 27.79
N LYS A 244 -14.51 32.35 26.60
CA LYS A 244 -13.29 33.14 26.42
C LYS A 244 -13.65 34.57 26.04
N ASP A 245 -13.07 35.55 26.72
CA ASP A 245 -13.21 36.95 26.29
C ASP A 245 -12.38 37.18 25.02
N LEU A 246 -13.07 37.36 23.90
CA LEU A 246 -12.50 37.67 22.60
C LEU A 246 -12.77 39.13 22.17
N SER A 247 -13.29 39.96 23.09
CA SER A 247 -13.56 41.38 22.82
C SER A 247 -12.28 42.20 22.63
N LYS A 248 -11.17 41.72 23.21
CA LYS A 248 -9.85 42.36 23.17
C LYS A 248 -8.87 41.45 22.43
N ILE A 249 -8.55 41.84 21.21
CA ILE A 249 -7.59 41.11 20.37
C ILE A 249 -6.24 41.80 20.54
N PRO A 250 -5.25 41.17 21.20
CA PRO A 250 -3.93 41.77 21.33
C PRO A 250 -3.32 41.96 19.93
N TYR A 251 -2.59 43.04 19.73
CA TYR A 251 -1.98 43.33 18.44
C TYR A 251 -1.01 42.23 18.03
N MET A 252 -1.33 41.60 16.90
CA MET A 252 -0.63 40.49 16.29
C MET A 252 -0.55 40.85 14.80
N GLY A 253 0.62 40.71 14.15
CA GLY A 253 0.76 41.06 12.73
C GLY A 253 -0.23 40.34 11.81
N ASP A 254 -0.33 40.76 10.54
CA ASP A 254 -1.35 40.32 9.58
C ASP A 254 -1.59 38.79 9.54
N ASP A 255 -0.53 37.95 9.61
CA ASP A 255 -0.65 36.49 9.57
C ASP A 255 -1.40 35.91 10.77
N ARG A 256 -1.12 36.44 11.96
CA ARG A 256 -1.78 36.01 13.20
C ARG A 256 -3.22 36.52 13.29
N LEU A 257 -3.51 37.71 12.75
CA LEU A 257 -4.89 38.17 12.62
C LEU A 257 -5.67 37.26 11.65
N ARG A 258 -5.06 36.86 10.53
CA ARG A 258 -5.64 35.89 9.60
C ARG A 258 -5.93 34.55 10.28
N GLU A 259 -4.98 34.03 11.05
CA GLU A 259 -5.16 32.80 11.83
C GLU A 259 -6.30 32.93 12.86
N PHE A 260 -6.37 34.06 13.58
CA PHE A 260 -7.47 34.35 14.51
C PHE A 260 -8.83 34.36 13.81
N ILE A 261 -8.96 35.10 12.70
CA ILE A 261 -10.20 35.16 11.89
C ILE A 261 -10.59 33.75 11.42
N SER A 262 -9.62 32.98 10.90
CA SER A 262 -9.83 31.60 10.46
C SER A 262 -10.34 30.70 11.58
N ASN A 263 -9.70 30.76 12.76
CA ASN A 263 -10.10 29.96 13.91
C ASN A 263 -11.48 30.33 14.44
N VAL A 264 -11.83 31.63 14.48
CA VAL A 264 -13.17 32.09 14.87
C VAL A 264 -14.22 31.62 13.86
N ASN A 265 -13.98 31.79 12.56
CA ASN A 265 -14.90 31.32 11.52
C ASN A 265 -15.10 29.81 11.63
N LYS A 266 -14.02 29.01 11.66
CA LYS A 266 -14.11 27.55 11.81
C LYS A 266 -14.88 27.13 13.06
N THR A 267 -14.61 27.77 14.21
CA THR A 267 -15.33 27.47 15.46
C THR A 267 -16.81 27.82 15.34
N TYR A 268 -17.13 28.96 14.74
CA TYR A 268 -18.51 29.40 14.53
C TYR A 268 -19.26 28.51 13.56
N ASP A 269 -18.64 28.13 12.44
CA ASP A 269 -19.23 27.27 11.43
C ASP A 269 -19.48 25.86 12.01
N ASN A 270 -18.59 25.36 12.87
CA ASN A 270 -18.83 24.13 13.65
C ASN A 270 -20.01 24.27 14.63
N LEU A 271 -20.20 25.43 15.26
CA LEU A 271 -21.36 25.68 16.13
C LEU A 271 -22.66 25.67 15.33
N ILE A 272 -22.67 26.25 14.12
CA ILE A 272 -23.80 26.20 13.19
C ILE A 272 -24.14 24.75 12.84
N ASP A 273 -23.16 23.97 12.39
CA ASP A 273 -23.34 22.57 12.00
C ASP A 273 -23.84 21.69 13.16
N THR A 274 -23.20 21.82 14.33
CA THR A 274 -23.61 21.06 15.53
C THR A 274 -25.03 21.42 15.96
N THR A 275 -25.38 22.71 15.94
CA THR A 275 -26.73 23.18 16.29
C THR A 275 -27.76 22.67 15.30
N TYR A 276 -27.43 22.67 14.00
CA TYR A 276 -28.27 22.10 12.95
C TYR A 276 -28.56 20.61 13.21
N LYS A 277 -27.50 19.79 13.34
CA LYS A 277 -27.60 18.35 13.56
C LYS A 277 -28.44 18.00 14.81
N LEU A 278 -28.23 18.72 15.92
CA LEU A 278 -28.96 18.47 17.17
C LEU A 278 -30.44 18.88 17.12
N LEU A 279 -30.80 19.90 16.32
CA LEU A 279 -32.21 20.31 16.15
C LEU A 279 -32.91 19.54 15.03
N LEU A 280 -32.18 18.93 14.10
CA LEU A 280 -32.75 18.32 12.91
C LEU A 280 -33.80 17.25 13.24
N GLY A 281 -33.48 16.34 14.16
CA GLY A 281 -34.40 15.31 14.65
C GLY A 281 -35.58 15.85 15.47
N GLN A 282 -35.45 17.04 16.05
CA GLN A 282 -36.53 17.71 16.81
C GLN A 282 -37.41 18.61 15.93
N THR A 283 -37.12 18.69 14.62
CA THR A 283 -37.75 19.63 13.69
C THR A 283 -38.11 18.95 12.37
N ARG A 284 -37.34 19.19 11.30
CA ARG A 284 -37.68 18.74 9.94
C ARG A 284 -37.81 17.22 9.85
N LEU A 285 -37.04 16.48 10.66
CA LEU A 285 -37.10 15.02 10.70
C LEU A 285 -38.01 14.44 11.81
N GLU A 286 -38.57 15.28 12.68
CA GLU A 286 -39.51 14.86 13.77
C GLU A 286 -40.64 13.97 13.23
N PRO A 287 -41.30 14.28 12.09
CA PRO A 287 -42.40 13.44 11.58
C PRO A 287 -42.00 12.04 11.12
N TYR A 288 -40.70 11.79 10.85
CA TYR A 288 -40.20 10.46 10.48
C TYR A 288 -39.71 9.71 11.73
N ILE A 289 -39.05 10.42 12.65
CA ILE A 289 -38.57 9.84 13.91
C ILE A 289 -39.75 9.33 14.75
N ASP A 290 -40.87 10.06 14.78
CA ASP A 290 -42.09 9.63 15.48
C ASP A 290 -42.70 8.33 14.90
N LEU A 291 -42.27 7.89 13.72
CA LEU A 291 -42.71 6.66 13.06
C LEU A 291 -41.69 5.52 13.19
N LEU A 292 -40.55 5.74 13.85
CA LEU A 292 -39.49 4.74 14.04
C LEU A 292 -39.88 3.77 15.17
N ASP A 293 -40.15 2.52 14.80
CA ASP A 293 -40.39 1.42 15.74
C ASP A 293 -39.09 0.64 15.96
N ILE A 294 -38.73 0.39 17.23
CA ILE A 294 -37.55 -0.40 17.61
C ILE A 294 -38.03 -1.77 18.11
N ASP A 295 -37.59 -2.83 17.43
CA ASP A 295 -37.86 -4.21 17.79
C ASP A 295 -36.66 -4.77 18.55
N ILE A 296 -36.90 -5.28 19.77
CA ILE A 296 -35.87 -5.93 20.60
C ILE A 296 -36.25 -7.41 20.72
N ASP A 297 -35.36 -8.29 20.25
CA ASP A 297 -35.58 -9.73 20.34
C ASP A 297 -35.26 -10.31 21.72
N SER A 298 -35.41 -11.64 21.88
CA SER A 298 -35.16 -12.33 23.15
C SER A 298 -33.70 -12.32 23.61
N ASP A 299 -32.77 -12.06 22.69
CA ASP A 299 -31.32 -12.02 22.93
C ASP A 299 -30.82 -10.57 23.11
N PHE A 300 -31.74 -9.60 23.21
CA PHE A 300 -31.48 -8.16 23.29
C PHE A 300 -30.86 -7.56 22.04
N ASN A 301 -30.99 -8.21 20.87
CA ASN A 301 -30.61 -7.58 19.61
C ASN A 301 -31.65 -6.52 19.26
N VAL A 302 -31.15 -5.34 18.90
CA VAL A 302 -31.97 -4.19 18.50
C VAL A 302 -32.07 -4.18 16.99
N SER A 303 -33.29 -4.10 16.47
CA SER A 303 -33.57 -3.92 15.04
C SER A 303 -34.60 -2.82 14.83
N TYR A 304 -34.61 -2.22 13.64
CA TYR A 304 -35.48 -1.10 13.32
C TYR A 304 -36.55 -1.50 12.30
N ASN A 305 -37.82 -1.27 12.63
CA ASN A 305 -38.92 -1.46 11.69
C ASN A 305 -39.21 -0.15 10.95
N ASN A 306 -38.75 -0.07 9.71
CA ASN A 306 -38.76 1.16 8.93
C ASN A 306 -39.94 1.27 7.96
N SER A 307 -40.87 0.30 7.94
CA SER A 307 -41.90 0.20 6.90
C SER A 307 -42.77 1.47 6.77
N LYS A 308 -43.22 2.01 7.91
CA LYS A 308 -44.03 3.26 7.96
C LYS A 308 -43.24 4.49 7.52
N ILE A 309 -41.95 4.54 7.84
CA ILE A 309 -41.04 5.62 7.46
C ILE A 309 -40.86 5.62 5.94
N ILE A 310 -40.61 4.45 5.35
CA ILE A 310 -40.46 4.27 3.90
C ILE A 310 -41.72 4.71 3.15
N GLU A 311 -42.91 4.35 3.64
CA GLU A 311 -44.18 4.83 3.06
C GLU A 311 -44.32 6.35 3.15
N LYS A 312 -43.92 6.95 4.28
CA LYS A 312 -43.97 8.41 4.46
C LYS A 312 -43.06 9.15 3.49
N PHE A 313 -41.83 8.68 3.28
CA PHE A 313 -40.92 9.26 2.30
C PHE A 313 -41.46 9.13 0.87
N LYS A 314 -42.05 7.99 0.51
CA LYS A 314 -42.71 7.80 -0.79
C LYS A 314 -43.86 8.79 -0.99
N GLU A 315 -44.71 8.98 0.03
CA GLU A 315 -45.81 9.96 0.00
C GLU A 315 -45.29 11.37 -0.28
N ILE A 316 -44.28 11.83 0.48
CA ILE A 316 -43.72 13.18 0.31
C ILE A 316 -43.04 13.32 -1.05
N ASN A 317 -42.37 12.27 -1.54
CA ASN A 317 -41.71 12.30 -2.86
C ASN A 317 -42.69 12.58 -4.01
N THR A 318 -43.98 12.25 -3.85
CA THR A 318 -45.01 12.59 -4.86
C THR A 318 -45.35 14.09 -4.92
N THR A 319 -45.18 14.82 -3.82
CA THR A 319 -45.58 16.23 -3.70
C THR A 319 -44.37 17.18 -3.67
N ASN A 320 -43.25 16.76 -3.06
CA ASN A 320 -42.00 17.50 -3.00
C ASN A 320 -40.79 16.54 -3.04
N PRO A 321 -40.36 16.13 -4.25
CA PRO A 321 -39.29 15.14 -4.40
C PRO A 321 -37.92 15.62 -3.89
N GLN A 322 -37.60 16.91 -4.04
CA GLN A 322 -36.35 17.46 -3.51
C GLN A 322 -36.31 17.37 -1.98
N LYS A 323 -37.41 17.73 -1.30
CA LYS A 323 -37.52 17.60 0.16
C LYS A 323 -37.40 16.13 0.59
N ALA A 324 -38.12 15.23 -0.05
CA ALA A 324 -38.06 13.80 0.27
C ALA A 324 -36.63 13.26 0.14
N PHE A 325 -35.92 13.64 -0.92
CA PHE A 325 -34.52 13.28 -1.14
C PHE A 325 -33.60 13.85 -0.04
N THR A 326 -33.65 15.16 0.23
CA THR A 326 -32.80 15.79 1.25
C THR A 326 -33.06 15.24 2.64
N ASP A 327 -34.33 15.07 3.01
CA ASP A 327 -34.72 14.56 4.33
C ASP A 327 -34.28 13.10 4.50
N LEU A 328 -34.49 12.25 3.48
CA LEU A 328 -34.11 10.84 3.52
C LEU A 328 -32.59 10.67 3.64
N ALA A 329 -31.83 11.44 2.85
CA ALA A 329 -30.37 11.44 2.93
C ALA A 329 -29.86 11.76 4.34
N GLU A 330 -30.37 12.84 4.95
CA GLU A 330 -29.95 13.19 6.31
C GLU A 330 -30.49 12.25 7.39
N PHE A 331 -31.71 11.71 7.20
CA PHE A 331 -32.27 10.71 8.11
C PHE A 331 -31.41 9.44 8.14
N ILE A 332 -30.96 8.98 6.98
CA ILE A 332 -30.06 7.81 6.88
C ILE A 332 -28.72 8.08 7.59
N THR A 333 -28.20 9.31 7.56
CA THR A 333 -26.98 9.66 8.31
C THR A 333 -27.14 9.66 9.83
N MET A 334 -28.37 9.54 10.36
CA MET A 334 -28.60 9.40 11.80
C MET A 334 -28.32 7.98 12.31
N PHE A 335 -28.29 6.97 11.43
CA PHE A 335 -28.00 5.59 11.78
C PHE A 335 -26.50 5.32 11.72
N GLU A 336 -26.00 4.65 12.75
CA GLU A 336 -24.61 4.21 12.86
C GLU A 336 -24.29 3.19 11.76
N SER A 337 -25.15 2.17 11.57
CA SER A 337 -25.07 1.23 10.46
C SER A 337 -26.09 1.55 9.37
N LYS A 338 -25.69 1.49 8.10
CA LYS A 338 -26.64 1.62 6.97
C LYS A 338 -27.52 0.39 6.79
N ASN A 339 -27.12 -0.76 7.36
CA ASN A 339 -27.94 -1.98 7.36
C ASN A 339 -29.20 -1.81 8.21
N ASP A 340 -29.16 -0.98 9.25
CA ASP A 340 -30.31 -0.62 10.07
C ASP A 340 -31.40 0.12 9.27
N ILE A 341 -31.06 0.70 8.11
CA ILE A 341 -31.95 1.48 7.25
C ILE A 341 -31.79 1.11 5.75
N LYS A 342 -31.48 -0.15 5.45
CA LYS A 342 -31.22 -0.63 4.07
C LYS A 342 -32.31 -0.28 3.06
N ASP A 343 -33.59 -0.39 3.45
CA ASP A 343 -34.73 -0.05 2.60
C ASP A 343 -34.77 1.46 2.31
N GLY A 344 -34.27 2.27 3.24
CA GLY A 344 -34.10 3.71 3.06
C GLY A 344 -32.98 4.02 2.07
N MET A 345 -31.87 3.29 2.12
CA MET A 345 -30.77 3.44 1.15
C MET A 345 -31.23 3.07 -0.26
N ALA A 346 -31.93 1.94 -0.41
CA ALA A 346 -32.55 1.54 -1.67
C ALA A 346 -33.57 2.59 -2.17
N LEU A 347 -34.37 3.16 -1.27
CA LEU A 347 -35.31 4.22 -1.61
C LEU A 347 -34.59 5.50 -2.07
N LEU A 348 -33.49 5.88 -1.41
CA LEU A 348 -32.70 7.06 -1.77
C LEU A 348 -32.04 6.91 -3.13
N SER A 349 -31.50 5.73 -3.43
CA SER A 349 -30.98 5.38 -4.77
C SER A 349 -32.06 5.54 -5.84
N ASN A 350 -33.27 5.00 -5.60
CA ASN A 350 -34.40 5.17 -6.52
C ASN A 350 -34.78 6.66 -6.72
N PHE A 351 -34.73 7.47 -5.67
CA PHE A 351 -34.96 8.91 -5.79
C PHE A 351 -33.85 9.59 -6.61
N ALA A 352 -32.59 9.20 -6.42
CA ALA A 352 -31.45 9.72 -7.17
C ALA A 352 -31.55 9.39 -8.67
N ILE A 353 -31.86 8.14 -9.01
CA ILE A 353 -32.05 7.68 -10.39
C ILE A 353 -33.18 8.48 -11.06
N ALA A 354 -34.35 8.57 -10.41
CA ALA A 354 -35.47 9.34 -10.95
C ALA A 354 -35.15 10.84 -11.12
N ALA A 355 -34.31 11.42 -10.26
CA ALA A 355 -33.83 12.79 -10.40
C ALA A 355 -32.82 12.95 -11.53
N LYS A 356 -31.96 11.94 -11.77
CA LYS A 356 -30.99 11.90 -12.88
C LYS A 356 -31.71 11.82 -14.23
N GLU A 357 -32.72 10.95 -14.36
CA GLU A 357 -33.57 10.85 -15.55
C GLU A 357 -34.28 12.17 -15.89
N LYS A 358 -34.63 12.96 -14.87
CA LYS A 358 -35.24 14.29 -15.03
C LYS A 358 -34.23 15.42 -15.21
N GLY A 359 -32.93 15.16 -15.11
CA GLY A 359 -31.85 16.16 -15.21
C GLY A 359 -31.74 17.12 -14.02
N VAL A 360 -32.33 16.79 -12.86
CA VAL A 360 -32.38 17.67 -11.67
C VAL A 360 -31.51 17.20 -10.49
N ILE A 361 -30.81 16.07 -10.63
CA ILE A 361 -29.99 15.49 -9.55
C ILE A 361 -28.98 16.49 -8.97
N LYS A 362 -28.36 17.33 -9.79
CA LYS A 362 -27.41 18.36 -9.32
C LYS A 362 -28.05 19.37 -8.37
N GLU A 363 -29.32 19.73 -8.62
CA GLU A 363 -30.07 20.61 -7.72
C GLU A 363 -30.37 19.93 -6.39
N TYR A 364 -30.54 18.61 -6.38
CA TYR A 364 -30.83 17.84 -5.17
C TYR A 364 -29.54 17.63 -4.36
N LEU A 365 -28.43 17.30 -5.02
CA LEU A 365 -27.11 17.18 -4.39
C LEU A 365 -26.64 18.48 -3.75
N ASN A 366 -26.94 19.63 -4.36
CA ASN A 366 -26.63 20.95 -3.78
C ASN A 366 -27.36 21.22 -2.45
N THR A 367 -28.37 20.42 -2.10
CA THR A 367 -29.04 20.48 -0.79
C THR A 367 -28.30 19.69 0.29
N LEU A 368 -27.40 18.78 -0.07
CA LEU A 368 -26.66 17.95 0.87
C LEU A 368 -25.32 18.60 1.26
N SER A 369 -24.82 18.28 2.45
CA SER A 369 -23.46 18.67 2.83
C SER A 369 -22.44 17.72 2.19
N SER A 370 -21.19 18.15 2.04
CA SER A 370 -20.12 17.27 1.56
C SER A 370 -19.88 16.07 2.48
N GLU A 371 -20.10 16.25 3.80
CA GLU A 371 -20.02 15.17 4.79
C GLU A 371 -21.14 14.14 4.56
N THR A 372 -22.40 14.59 4.45
CA THR A 372 -23.54 13.72 4.13
C THR A 372 -23.32 12.93 2.84
N ILE A 373 -22.80 13.60 1.81
CA ILE A 373 -22.49 12.96 0.54
C ILE A 373 -21.41 11.87 0.71
N SER A 374 -20.33 12.17 1.43
CA SER A 374 -19.24 11.23 1.71
C SER A 374 -19.69 10.03 2.52
N ASP A 375 -20.55 10.24 3.52
CA ASP A 375 -21.10 9.20 4.39
C ASP A 375 -22.09 8.27 3.66
N LEU A 376 -22.69 8.75 2.57
CA LEU A 376 -23.59 7.95 1.75
C LEU A 376 -22.83 7.19 0.66
N SER A 377 -21.77 7.78 0.10
CA SER A 377 -20.93 7.16 -0.93
C SER A 377 -19.90 6.18 -0.38
N THR A 378 -19.73 6.11 0.95
CA THR A 378 -18.82 5.18 1.61
C THR A 378 -19.60 4.35 2.61
N GLN A 379 -19.58 3.03 2.47
CA GLN A 379 -20.22 2.12 3.42
C GLN A 379 -19.20 1.12 3.93
N THR A 380 -19.27 0.86 5.23
CA THR A 380 -18.44 -0.12 5.91
C THR A 380 -19.37 -1.07 6.65
N GLY A 381 -19.20 -2.36 6.36
CA GLY A 381 -19.84 -3.46 7.05
C GLY A 381 -19.33 -3.64 8.46
N SER A 382 -19.81 -4.69 9.08
CA SER A 382 -19.49 -5.16 10.43
C SER A 382 -18.48 -6.30 10.35
N LEU A 383 -18.29 -7.04 11.44
CA LEU A 383 -17.49 -8.27 11.43
C LEU A 383 -18.38 -9.53 11.22
N ASN A 384 -19.58 -9.33 10.67
CA ASN A 384 -20.55 -10.38 10.36
C ASN A 384 -20.98 -10.25 8.90
N ASN A 385 -21.74 -11.22 8.40
CA ASN A 385 -22.27 -11.20 7.04
C ASN A 385 -23.21 -10.01 6.80
N ASP A 386 -22.81 -9.13 5.90
CA ASP A 386 -23.49 -7.91 5.54
C ASP A 386 -23.97 -7.90 4.08
N THR A 387 -24.93 -7.03 3.78
CA THR A 387 -25.33 -6.73 2.40
C THR A 387 -25.21 -5.24 2.18
N LEU A 388 -24.17 -4.83 1.47
CA LEU A 388 -23.86 -3.43 1.19
C LEU A 388 -24.34 -3.07 -0.22
N ILE A 389 -25.01 -1.93 -0.35
CA ILE A 389 -25.62 -1.48 -1.60
C ILE A 389 -25.21 -0.04 -1.85
N GLY A 390 -24.50 0.24 -2.95
CA GLY A 390 -24.08 1.58 -3.32
C GLY A 390 -25.24 2.56 -3.39
N SER A 391 -24.98 3.79 -2.95
CA SER A 391 -25.98 4.84 -2.86
C SER A 391 -26.46 5.32 -4.22
N ASN A 392 -25.63 5.19 -5.26
CA ASN A 392 -25.87 5.70 -6.62
C ASN A 392 -26.04 7.23 -6.69
N ILE A 393 -25.57 7.98 -5.69
CA ILE A 393 -25.84 9.42 -5.52
C ILE A 393 -24.83 10.31 -6.27
N LEU A 394 -23.56 9.90 -6.37
CA LEU A 394 -22.44 10.70 -6.90
C LEU A 394 -22.00 10.28 -8.31
N ASP A 395 -22.89 10.39 -9.28
CA ASP A 395 -22.75 9.70 -10.58
C ASP A 395 -22.57 8.19 -10.43
N GLY A 396 -22.84 7.66 -9.22
CA GLY A 396 -22.68 6.26 -8.93
C GLY A 396 -21.31 5.82 -8.45
N LYS A 397 -20.52 6.72 -7.84
CA LYS A 397 -19.21 6.34 -7.29
C LYS A 397 -19.35 6.01 -5.82
N ASP A 398 -19.49 4.73 -5.52
CA ASP A 398 -19.59 4.21 -4.17
C ASP A 398 -18.32 3.42 -3.80
N THR A 399 -17.99 3.40 -2.50
CA THR A 399 -16.93 2.57 -1.93
C THR A 399 -17.50 1.72 -0.82
N LEU A 400 -17.51 0.40 -1.00
CA LEU A 400 -18.11 -0.55 -0.07
C LEU A 400 -17.01 -1.43 0.53
N TYR A 401 -16.94 -1.48 1.87
CA TYR A 401 -16.01 -2.31 2.64
C TYR A 401 -16.80 -3.37 3.40
N GLY A 402 -16.65 -4.67 3.10
CA GLY A 402 -17.30 -5.77 3.81
C GLY A 402 -16.72 -5.97 5.22
N LEU A 403 -15.38 -6.07 5.32
CA LEU A 403 -14.56 -6.38 6.50
C LEU A 403 -14.41 -7.88 6.77
N ASP A 404 -15.03 -8.45 7.80
CA ASP A 404 -14.98 -9.89 8.11
C ASP A 404 -16.42 -10.41 7.98
N GLY A 405 -16.64 -11.55 7.34
CA GLY A 405 -17.99 -12.11 7.12
C GLY A 405 -18.11 -12.68 5.71
N ASP A 406 -19.21 -13.39 5.43
CA ASP A 406 -19.56 -13.71 4.04
C ASP A 406 -20.49 -12.60 3.50
N ASP A 407 -19.91 -11.56 2.91
CA ASP A 407 -20.62 -10.33 2.57
C ASP A 407 -21.19 -10.36 1.15
N THR A 408 -22.20 -9.53 0.89
CA THR A 408 -22.72 -9.27 -0.46
C THR A 408 -22.59 -7.79 -0.78
N LEU A 409 -21.74 -7.46 -1.75
CA LEU A 409 -21.45 -6.09 -2.18
C LEU A 409 -22.11 -5.84 -3.54
N ILE A 410 -22.99 -4.84 -3.60
CA ILE A 410 -23.70 -4.41 -4.81
C ILE A 410 -23.32 -2.96 -5.06
N GLY A 411 -22.39 -2.68 -5.97
CA GLY A 411 -21.99 -1.31 -6.33
C GLY A 411 -23.17 -0.52 -6.90
N GLY A 412 -23.78 -1.06 -7.96
CA GLY A 412 -24.93 -0.44 -8.61
C GLY A 412 -24.51 0.12 -9.96
N VAL A 413 -24.94 1.33 -10.27
CA VAL A 413 -24.55 2.09 -11.47
C VAL A 413 -23.43 3.03 -11.07
N GLY A 414 -22.32 3.05 -11.82
CA GLY A 414 -21.26 4.06 -11.76
C GLY A 414 -19.90 3.46 -11.42
N ASP A 415 -18.85 4.26 -11.30
CA ASP A 415 -17.50 3.68 -11.07
C ASP A 415 -17.31 3.36 -9.58
N ASP A 416 -17.55 2.11 -9.18
CA ASP A 416 -17.53 1.69 -7.79
C ASP A 416 -16.20 1.06 -7.35
N THR A 417 -15.97 1.02 -6.03
CA THR A 417 -14.87 0.27 -5.42
C THR A 417 -15.44 -0.68 -4.36
N LEU A 418 -15.31 -1.97 -4.59
CA LEU A 418 -15.86 -3.04 -3.75
C LEU A 418 -14.71 -3.80 -3.10
N ILE A 419 -14.71 -3.84 -1.77
CA ILE A 419 -13.65 -4.43 -0.96
C ILE A 419 -14.33 -5.44 -0.05
N GLY A 420 -14.28 -6.73 -0.39
CA GLY A 420 -14.91 -7.78 0.39
C GLY A 420 -14.30 -7.90 1.78
N GLY A 421 -13.07 -8.42 1.83
CA GLY A 421 -12.31 -8.53 3.06
C GLY A 421 -12.03 -9.99 3.36
N LYS A 422 -12.33 -10.46 4.58
CA LYS A 422 -12.19 -11.87 4.96
C LYS A 422 -13.54 -12.56 4.93
N GLY A 423 -13.57 -13.75 4.34
CA GLY A 423 -14.77 -14.58 4.29
C GLY A 423 -15.34 -14.60 2.89
N SER A 424 -16.28 -15.51 2.61
CA SER A 424 -16.67 -15.80 1.22
C SER A 424 -17.64 -14.75 0.68
N ASP A 425 -17.10 -13.71 0.08
CA ASP A 425 -17.85 -12.55 -0.38
C ASP A 425 -18.46 -12.72 -1.77
N THR A 426 -19.55 -11.98 -2.02
CA THR A 426 -20.26 -11.96 -3.30
C THR A 426 -20.34 -10.55 -3.85
N TYR A 427 -19.64 -10.29 -4.96
CA TYR A 427 -19.77 -9.05 -5.73
C TYR A 427 -20.90 -9.21 -6.76
N LEU A 428 -22.04 -8.58 -6.51
CA LEU A 428 -23.29 -8.84 -7.23
C LEU A 428 -23.63 -7.73 -8.23
N TYR A 429 -23.80 -8.13 -9.49
CA TYR A 429 -24.14 -7.30 -10.64
C TYR A 429 -25.52 -7.70 -11.19
N GLU A 430 -26.49 -6.78 -11.17
CA GLU A 430 -27.89 -7.08 -11.56
C GLU A 430 -28.31 -6.53 -12.94
N ASP A 431 -27.57 -5.57 -13.52
CA ASP A 431 -27.79 -5.00 -14.85
C ASP A 431 -26.46 -4.80 -15.61
N LYS A 432 -26.52 -4.48 -16.90
CA LYS A 432 -25.38 -4.20 -17.79
C LYS A 432 -24.76 -2.81 -17.57
N ASN A 433 -25.43 -1.90 -16.87
CA ASN A 433 -24.99 -0.51 -16.69
C ASN A 433 -24.32 -0.29 -15.34
N PHE A 434 -23.37 -1.15 -14.99
CA PHE A 434 -22.75 -1.10 -13.68
C PHE A 434 -21.61 -0.09 -13.58
N GLY A 435 -21.00 0.36 -14.67
CA GLY A 435 -19.87 1.31 -14.63
C GLY A 435 -18.49 0.64 -14.65
N ASN A 436 -17.42 1.39 -14.41
CA ASN A 436 -16.06 0.85 -14.34
C ASN A 436 -15.65 0.59 -12.89
N ASP A 437 -15.88 -0.64 -12.44
CA ASP A 437 -15.70 -1.03 -11.06
C ASP A 437 -14.31 -1.58 -10.77
N ILE A 438 -13.92 -1.42 -9.50
CA ILE A 438 -12.71 -1.99 -8.94
C ILE A 438 -13.10 -2.94 -7.81
N ILE A 439 -12.67 -4.19 -7.90
CA ILE A 439 -12.78 -5.17 -6.84
C ILE A 439 -11.40 -5.35 -6.19
N ILE A 440 -11.34 -5.30 -4.87
CA ILE A 440 -10.14 -5.62 -4.09
C ILE A 440 -10.46 -6.82 -3.21
N ASN A 441 -9.93 -7.97 -3.62
CA ASN A 441 -10.18 -9.26 -3.01
C ASN A 441 -9.13 -9.60 -1.95
N ASN A 442 -8.98 -8.78 -0.91
CA ASN A 442 -7.88 -8.96 0.06
C ASN A 442 -8.36 -9.62 1.36
N SER A 443 -8.12 -10.93 1.50
CA SER A 443 -8.28 -11.67 2.75
C SER A 443 -7.14 -11.43 3.77
N SER A 444 -6.03 -10.81 3.33
CA SER A 444 -4.91 -10.42 4.18
C SER A 444 -4.94 -8.92 4.52
N ASN A 445 -5.58 -8.62 5.65
CA ASN A 445 -5.63 -7.29 6.27
C ASN A 445 -4.24 -6.61 6.32
N ASN A 446 -4.06 -5.55 5.53
CA ASN A 446 -3.11 -4.47 5.81
C ASN A 446 -3.76 -3.09 5.60
N LEU A 447 -5.04 -2.96 5.97
CA LEU A 447 -5.69 -1.66 6.15
C LEU A 447 -5.71 -1.31 7.64
N ASN A 448 -4.52 -1.17 8.23
CA ASN A 448 -4.37 -0.48 9.50
C ASN A 448 -3.63 0.85 9.30
N SER A 449 -4.41 1.92 9.47
CA SER A 449 -4.00 3.28 9.82
C SER A 449 -3.16 4.07 8.80
N ASN A 450 -3.85 4.67 7.83
CA ASN A 450 -3.44 6.00 7.34
C ASN A 450 -4.60 7.01 7.37
N THR A 451 -5.43 6.93 8.41
CA THR A 451 -6.25 8.05 8.88
C THR A 451 -5.62 8.58 10.17
N ASN A 452 -4.59 9.42 10.03
CA ASN A 452 -4.07 10.23 11.13
C ASN A 452 -5.12 11.28 11.53
N SER A 453 -6.10 10.85 12.32
CA SER A 453 -6.69 11.67 13.37
C SER A 453 -5.78 11.57 14.58
N SER A 454 -5.13 12.69 14.87
CA SER A 454 -4.20 12.89 15.97
C SER A 454 -4.71 12.44 17.35
N ASN A 455 -3.78 11.88 18.12
CA ASN A 455 -3.75 11.74 19.59
C ASN A 455 -4.56 10.59 20.22
N GLN A 456 -3.89 9.47 20.50
CA GLN A 456 -3.48 9.17 21.88
C GLN A 456 -2.46 8.02 21.91
N SER A 457 -1.23 8.38 22.31
CA SER A 457 -0.24 7.44 22.81
C SER A 457 -0.62 6.98 24.22
N ASN A 458 -0.60 5.67 24.47
CA ASN A 458 0.32 5.04 25.41
C ASN A 458 -0.11 3.60 25.77
N ASN A 459 0.88 2.71 25.66
CA ASN A 459 1.07 1.49 26.45
C ASN A 459 -0.01 0.41 26.42
N LEU A 460 0.35 -0.74 25.84
CA LEU A 460 0.58 -1.96 26.64
C LEU A 460 1.47 -2.93 25.86
N ASN A 461 2.71 -3.07 26.34
CA ASN A 461 3.54 -4.25 26.14
C ASN A 461 2.85 -5.43 26.84
N SER A 462 2.66 -6.54 26.12
CA SER A 462 2.65 -7.86 26.75
C SER A 462 3.22 -8.90 25.79
N ASN A 463 4.47 -9.27 26.07
CA ASN A 463 5.04 -10.56 25.70
C ASN A 463 4.19 -11.70 26.31
N SER A 464 3.70 -12.59 25.47
CA SER A 464 3.48 -14.01 25.78
C SER A 464 3.41 -14.76 24.45
N SER A 465 4.53 -15.35 24.00
CA SER A 465 4.82 -16.77 24.24
C SER A 465 3.75 -17.68 23.66
N SER A 466 4.06 -18.18 22.46
CA SER A 466 3.65 -19.45 21.86
C SER A 466 2.87 -20.39 22.77
N ASN A 467 1.65 -20.71 22.37
CA ASN A 467 1.10 -22.05 22.51
C ASN A 467 0.22 -22.36 21.30
N ASN A 468 0.72 -23.30 20.49
CA ASN A 468 -0.04 -24.07 19.51
C ASN A 468 -1.29 -24.65 20.16
N ILE A 469 -2.46 -24.19 19.72
CA ILE A 469 -3.69 -24.97 19.80
C ILE A 469 -4.44 -24.78 18.46
N ASN A 470 -4.41 -25.87 17.68
CA ASN A 470 -5.31 -26.25 16.61
C ASN A 470 -5.31 -25.44 15.31
N ASN A 471 -4.62 -26.04 14.33
CA ASN A 471 -5.06 -26.13 12.93
C ASN A 471 -6.58 -26.07 12.82
N ASN A 472 -7.13 -24.93 12.42
CA ASN A 472 -8.37 -24.92 11.68
C ASN A 472 -7.97 -24.85 10.20
N PRO A 473 -8.12 -25.94 9.43
CA PRO A 473 -7.75 -25.94 8.03
C PRO A 473 -8.71 -25.01 7.30
N PHE A 474 -8.16 -23.94 6.71
CA PHE A 474 -8.71 -23.24 5.55
C PHE A 474 -10.24 -23.28 5.40
N ILE A 475 -10.94 -22.27 5.91
CA ILE A 475 -11.97 -21.68 5.05
C ILE A 475 -11.13 -21.01 3.96
N LYS A 476 -10.84 -21.74 2.87
CA LYS A 476 -10.32 -21.09 1.66
C LYS A 476 -11.35 -20.04 1.32
N ASP A 477 -10.92 -18.80 1.24
CA ASP A 477 -11.77 -17.73 0.81
C ASP A 477 -12.39 -18.09 -0.56
N LYS A 478 -13.69 -17.88 -0.71
CA LYS A 478 -14.46 -18.31 -1.89
C LYS A 478 -15.21 -17.15 -2.52
N ASP A 479 -14.57 -16.00 -2.55
CA ASP A 479 -15.11 -14.83 -3.21
C ASP A 479 -15.59 -15.11 -4.63
N ILE A 480 -16.76 -14.60 -4.98
CA ILE A 480 -17.34 -14.77 -6.31
C ILE A 480 -17.84 -13.44 -6.87
N ILE A 481 -17.76 -13.31 -8.19
CA ILE A 481 -18.57 -12.33 -8.93
C ILE A 481 -19.83 -13.03 -9.38
N LYS A 482 -20.99 -12.41 -9.16
CA LYS A 482 -22.28 -12.95 -9.57
C LYS A 482 -23.00 -11.97 -10.48
N PHE A 483 -23.25 -12.39 -11.73
CA PHE A 483 -24.14 -11.69 -12.64
C PHE A 483 -25.55 -12.30 -12.56
N LYS A 484 -26.54 -11.47 -12.24
CA LYS A 484 -27.97 -11.83 -12.35
C LYS A 484 -28.59 -11.22 -13.61
N GLY A 485 -29.69 -11.80 -14.08
CA GLY A 485 -30.51 -11.21 -15.14
C GLY A 485 -30.03 -11.58 -16.55
N ASN A 486 -29.96 -10.60 -17.46
CA ASN A 486 -29.77 -10.86 -18.89
C ASN A 486 -28.29 -10.95 -19.34
N ILE A 487 -27.32 -10.96 -18.40
CA ILE A 487 -25.90 -11.15 -18.71
C ILE A 487 -25.59 -12.63 -18.62
N LYS A 488 -25.09 -13.20 -19.71
CA LYS A 488 -24.72 -14.61 -19.81
C LYS A 488 -23.21 -14.80 -19.82
N LYS A 489 -22.76 -16.02 -19.55
CA LYS A 489 -21.34 -16.41 -19.63
C LYS A 489 -20.68 -16.02 -20.96
N GLU A 490 -21.39 -16.14 -22.08
CA GLU A 490 -20.92 -15.81 -23.42
C GLU A 490 -20.87 -14.30 -23.75
N ASP A 491 -21.47 -13.46 -22.89
CA ASP A 491 -21.55 -12.01 -23.05
C ASP A 491 -20.35 -11.27 -22.44
N ILE A 492 -19.47 -11.98 -21.73
CA ILE A 492 -18.27 -11.39 -21.10
C ILE A 492 -16.98 -11.86 -21.77
N ILE A 493 -15.96 -11.03 -21.67
CA ILE A 493 -14.56 -11.32 -22.00
C ILE A 493 -13.72 -10.96 -20.79
N TYR A 494 -12.65 -11.70 -20.54
CA TYR A 494 -11.68 -11.39 -19.49
C TYR A 494 -10.26 -11.47 -20.02
N LYS A 495 -9.38 -10.59 -19.54
CA LYS A 495 -8.00 -10.39 -20.03
C LYS A 495 -7.07 -9.97 -18.88
N ARG A 496 -5.76 -10.17 -19.02
CA ARG A 496 -4.75 -9.53 -18.17
C ARG A 496 -4.57 -8.08 -18.55
N VAL A 497 -4.30 -7.22 -17.58
CA VAL A 497 -4.04 -5.80 -17.83
C VAL A 497 -2.54 -5.56 -18.00
N MET A 498 -2.15 -4.76 -19.01
CA MET A 498 -0.79 -4.24 -19.16
C MET A 498 -0.78 -2.73 -18.85
N ASP A 499 0.13 -2.28 -18.01
CA ASP A 499 0.33 -0.87 -17.66
C ASP A 499 1.76 -0.44 -18.02
N ASN A 500 1.90 0.52 -18.94
CA ASN A 500 3.18 1.04 -19.43
C ASN A 500 4.17 -0.05 -19.91
N GLY A 501 3.68 -1.06 -20.62
CA GLY A 501 4.50 -2.16 -21.15
C GLY A 501 4.80 -3.27 -20.15
N VAL A 502 4.33 -3.15 -18.90
CA VAL A 502 4.49 -4.18 -17.87
C VAL A 502 3.14 -4.84 -17.62
N ILE A 503 3.10 -6.17 -17.68
CA ILE A 503 1.87 -6.90 -17.36
C ILE A 503 1.63 -6.78 -15.85
N SER A 504 0.47 -6.24 -15.46
CA SER A 504 0.10 -6.13 -14.05
C SER A 504 -0.49 -7.43 -13.52
N ASN A 505 -0.71 -7.47 -12.21
CA ASN A 505 -1.42 -8.55 -11.54
C ASN A 505 -2.95 -8.40 -11.63
N ASP A 506 -3.46 -7.42 -12.36
CA ASP A 506 -4.90 -7.15 -12.42
C ASP A 506 -5.58 -8.03 -13.50
N LEU A 507 -6.75 -8.56 -13.17
CA LEU A 507 -7.68 -9.18 -14.12
C LEU A 507 -8.75 -8.16 -14.48
N ILE A 508 -9.06 -8.01 -15.77
CA ILE A 508 -10.21 -7.23 -16.22
C ILE A 508 -11.27 -8.12 -16.84
N ILE A 509 -12.53 -7.83 -16.52
CA ILE A 509 -13.73 -8.39 -17.13
C ILE A 509 -14.46 -7.26 -17.87
N LEU A 510 -14.83 -7.50 -19.13
CA LEU A 510 -15.51 -6.57 -20.02
C LEU A 510 -16.76 -7.23 -20.61
N LEU A 511 -17.79 -6.43 -20.87
CA LEU A 511 -18.87 -6.86 -21.76
C LEU A 511 -18.34 -6.97 -23.19
N LYS A 512 -18.71 -8.05 -23.89
CA LYS A 512 -18.20 -8.39 -25.22
C LYS A 512 -18.48 -7.31 -26.26
N ASP A 513 -19.65 -6.68 -26.20
CA ASP A 513 -20.01 -5.59 -27.09
C ASP A 513 -19.10 -4.36 -26.89
N GLU A 514 -18.76 -4.03 -25.64
CA GLU A 514 -17.83 -2.95 -25.33
C GLU A 514 -16.41 -3.26 -25.83
N TYR A 515 -15.94 -4.48 -25.59
CA TYR A 515 -14.64 -4.91 -26.07
C TYR A 515 -14.56 -4.83 -27.61
N ASN A 516 -15.59 -5.28 -28.32
CA ASN A 516 -15.64 -5.21 -29.78
C ASN A 516 -15.60 -3.76 -30.30
N THR A 517 -16.29 -2.83 -29.63
CA THR A 517 -16.20 -1.41 -29.97
C THR A 517 -14.80 -0.86 -29.71
N LEU A 518 -14.14 -1.31 -28.65
CA LEU A 518 -12.81 -0.85 -28.27
C LEU A 518 -11.74 -1.22 -29.31
N ILE A 519 -11.68 -2.49 -29.72
CA ILE A 519 -10.66 -2.99 -30.66
C ILE A 519 -10.87 -2.48 -32.09
N ASN A 520 -12.12 -2.26 -32.51
CA ASN A 520 -12.43 -1.77 -33.87
C ASN A 520 -12.03 -0.30 -34.07
N ASN A 521 -11.87 0.47 -32.99
CA ASN A 521 -11.50 1.89 -33.04
C ASN A 521 -9.98 2.13 -32.96
N THR A 522 -9.16 1.08 -32.83
CA THR A 522 -7.70 1.19 -32.71
C THR A 522 -7.00 0.66 -33.97
N ASN A 523 -6.26 1.52 -34.68
CA ASN A 523 -5.35 1.08 -35.76
C ASN A 523 -4.14 0.34 -35.17
N THR A 524 -4.20 -0.99 -35.15
CA THR A 524 -3.13 -2.01 -35.10
C THR A 524 -1.92 -1.82 -34.15
N SER A 525 -1.85 -2.65 -33.12
CA SER A 525 -0.62 -3.27 -32.58
C SER A 525 -0.89 -4.77 -32.32
N SER A 526 0.13 -5.63 -32.37
CA SER A 526 0.02 -7.09 -32.19
C SER A 526 -0.69 -7.50 -30.89
N LEU A 527 -0.64 -6.65 -29.85
CA LEU A 527 -1.25 -6.86 -28.53
C LEU A 527 -2.78 -6.71 -28.49
N ASN A 528 -3.40 -6.05 -29.48
CA ASN A 528 -4.84 -5.73 -29.47
C ASN A 528 -5.67 -6.64 -30.39
N ASN A 529 -5.15 -7.83 -30.67
CA ASN A 529 -5.88 -8.89 -31.36
C ASN A 529 -6.98 -9.45 -30.43
N PRO A 530 -8.22 -9.72 -30.91
CA PRO A 530 -9.27 -10.38 -30.12
C PRO A 530 -8.83 -11.67 -29.41
N ASN A 531 -7.81 -12.35 -29.94
CA ASN A 531 -7.25 -13.59 -29.36
C ASN A 531 -6.15 -13.34 -28.31
N SER A 532 -5.61 -12.13 -28.17
CA SER A 532 -4.56 -11.82 -27.19
C SER A 532 -5.10 -12.00 -25.76
N PRO A 533 -4.41 -12.69 -24.84
CA PRO A 533 -4.84 -12.79 -23.44
C PRO A 533 -4.64 -11.49 -22.65
N ILE A 534 -3.97 -10.49 -23.22
CA ILE A 534 -3.59 -9.23 -22.58
C ILE A 534 -4.30 -8.04 -23.25
N ILE A 535 -4.65 -7.02 -22.45
CA ILE A 535 -5.15 -5.73 -22.93
C ILE A 535 -4.37 -4.57 -22.31
N ASP A 536 -4.02 -3.58 -23.12
CA ASP A 536 -3.37 -2.36 -22.67
C ASP A 536 -4.36 -1.47 -21.89
N LYS A 537 -3.99 -1.10 -20.66
CA LYS A 537 -4.79 -0.27 -19.76
C LYS A 537 -5.17 1.09 -20.36
N SER A 538 -4.35 1.63 -21.27
CA SER A 538 -4.63 2.89 -21.95
C SER A 538 -5.89 2.85 -22.82
N LEU A 539 -6.30 1.66 -23.28
CA LEU A 539 -7.53 1.46 -24.05
C LEU A 539 -8.78 1.52 -23.17
N LEU A 540 -8.66 1.15 -21.90
CA LEU A 540 -9.77 1.07 -20.96
C LEU A 540 -10.37 2.43 -20.59
N LYS A 541 -9.73 3.54 -20.96
CA LYS A 541 -10.20 4.90 -20.63
C LYS A 541 -11.58 5.24 -21.21
N ASN A 542 -12.03 4.50 -22.22
CA ASN A 542 -13.29 4.74 -22.94
C ASN A 542 -14.33 3.63 -22.73
N THR A 543 -14.12 2.71 -21.77
CA THR A 543 -15.13 1.70 -21.42
C THR A 543 -16.19 2.33 -20.53
N ASN A 544 -17.43 1.86 -20.66
CA ASN A 544 -18.52 2.29 -19.77
C ASN A 544 -18.82 1.22 -18.72
N ASN A 545 -18.52 -0.05 -19.01
CA ASN A 545 -18.78 -1.17 -18.13
C ASN A 545 -17.58 -2.13 -18.13
N SER A 546 -16.79 -2.06 -17.06
CA SER A 546 -15.65 -2.94 -16.83
C SER A 546 -15.52 -3.28 -15.35
N ILE A 547 -14.95 -4.44 -15.04
CA ILE A 547 -14.64 -4.83 -13.67
C ILE A 547 -13.15 -5.16 -13.63
N ILE A 548 -12.39 -4.41 -12.84
CA ILE A 548 -10.98 -4.69 -12.58
C ILE A 548 -10.87 -5.35 -11.21
N ILE A 549 -10.42 -6.60 -11.18
CA ILE A 549 -10.05 -7.27 -9.94
C ILE A 549 -8.56 -7.00 -9.70
N LYS A 550 -8.28 -6.27 -8.63
CA LYS A 550 -6.92 -5.88 -8.26
C LYS A 550 -6.12 -7.06 -7.75
N ASP A 551 -4.88 -7.13 -8.22
CA ASP A 551 -3.90 -8.13 -7.78
C ASP A 551 -4.37 -9.59 -7.94
N PHE A 552 -5.38 -9.86 -8.79
CA PHE A 552 -5.92 -11.20 -9.06
C PHE A 552 -4.82 -12.25 -9.30
N PHE A 553 -3.74 -11.89 -9.99
CA PHE A 553 -2.64 -12.80 -10.33
C PHE A 553 -1.47 -12.79 -9.34
N LYS A 554 -1.60 -12.12 -8.20
CA LYS A 554 -0.52 -11.96 -7.23
C LYS A 554 -0.35 -13.17 -6.32
N ASP A 555 -1.47 -13.68 -5.78
CA ASP A 555 -1.53 -14.81 -4.85
C ASP A 555 -2.95 -15.43 -4.86
N ASP A 556 -3.06 -16.64 -4.30
CA ASP A 556 -4.31 -17.43 -4.28
C ASP A 556 -5.42 -16.75 -3.47
N ASP A 557 -5.04 -15.88 -2.53
CA ASP A 557 -5.91 -15.08 -1.64
C ASP A 557 -6.55 -13.89 -2.37
N SER A 558 -5.85 -13.32 -3.36
CA SER A 558 -6.35 -12.21 -4.20
C SER A 558 -7.28 -12.65 -5.33
N MET A 559 -7.47 -13.96 -5.51
CA MET A 559 -8.29 -14.53 -6.59
C MET A 559 -9.74 -14.75 -6.19
N ILE A 560 -10.67 -14.33 -7.05
CA ILE A 560 -12.04 -14.85 -6.98
C ILE A 560 -12.08 -16.32 -7.38
N SER A 561 -12.91 -17.10 -6.70
CA SER A 561 -13.13 -18.53 -6.97
C SER A 561 -13.89 -18.80 -8.27
N SER A 562 -14.87 -17.95 -8.59
CA SER A 562 -15.60 -18.03 -9.86
C SER A 562 -16.41 -16.79 -10.22
N ILE A 563 -16.73 -16.70 -11.51
CA ILE A 563 -17.76 -15.81 -12.04
C ILE A 563 -19.02 -16.66 -12.30
N GLU A 564 -20.13 -16.32 -11.64
CA GLU A 564 -21.39 -17.05 -11.69
C GLU A 564 -22.46 -16.31 -12.52
N PHE A 565 -23.22 -17.09 -13.29
CA PHE A 565 -24.33 -16.64 -14.14
C PHE A 565 -25.52 -17.59 -13.97
N ASP A 566 -26.72 -17.15 -14.34
CA ASP A 566 -27.90 -18.02 -14.40
C ASP A 566 -27.71 -19.21 -15.37
N ASN A 567 -26.85 -19.06 -16.39
CA ASN A 567 -26.57 -20.09 -17.40
C ASN A 567 -25.28 -20.90 -17.18
N GLY A 568 -24.60 -20.74 -16.03
CA GLY A 568 -23.41 -21.52 -15.68
C GLY A 568 -22.35 -20.71 -14.93
N SER A 569 -21.15 -21.26 -14.78
CA SER A 569 -20.04 -20.59 -14.10
C SER A 569 -18.74 -20.63 -14.90
N ILE A 570 -17.85 -19.68 -14.63
CA ILE A 570 -16.43 -19.70 -15.03
C ILE A 570 -15.61 -19.85 -13.76
N LYS A 571 -14.92 -20.98 -13.60
CA LYS A 571 -14.07 -21.25 -12.42
C LYS A 571 -12.70 -20.59 -12.59
N LYS A 572 -12.04 -20.26 -11.47
CA LYS A 572 -10.70 -19.65 -11.46
C LYS A 572 -9.71 -20.38 -12.36
N ASP A 573 -9.67 -21.71 -12.29
CA ASP A 573 -8.76 -22.53 -13.11
C ASP A 573 -9.03 -22.37 -14.60
N HIS A 574 -10.29 -22.19 -15.00
CA HIS A 574 -10.62 -21.92 -16.39
C HIS A 574 -10.16 -20.53 -16.82
N ILE A 575 -10.33 -19.51 -15.98
CA ILE A 575 -9.82 -18.15 -16.25
C ILE A 575 -8.30 -18.19 -16.43
N ILE A 576 -7.59 -18.84 -15.49
CA ILE A 576 -6.13 -19.00 -15.53
C ILE A 576 -5.70 -19.73 -16.82
N ASN A 577 -6.26 -20.91 -17.08
CA ASN A 577 -5.87 -21.73 -18.24
C ASN A 577 -6.22 -21.07 -19.59
N SER A 578 -7.33 -20.32 -19.66
CA SER A 578 -7.74 -19.65 -20.91
C SER A 578 -6.97 -18.37 -21.19
N LEU A 579 -6.25 -17.85 -20.20
CA LEU A 579 -5.27 -16.77 -20.39
C LEU A 579 -3.85 -17.29 -20.63
N LEU A 580 -3.67 -18.63 -20.63
CA LEU A 580 -2.47 -19.36 -21.03
C LEU A 580 -2.61 -20.01 -22.42
N THR A 581 -3.45 -19.43 -23.30
CA THR A 581 -3.71 -20.01 -24.62
C THR A 581 -2.66 -19.61 -25.63
N THR A 582 -2.15 -20.62 -26.33
CA THR A 582 -1.16 -20.52 -27.39
C THR A 582 -1.78 -20.32 -28.77
N SER A 583 -1.08 -19.63 -29.65
CA SER A 583 -1.53 -19.19 -30.97
C SER A 583 -0.47 -19.46 -32.04
N ASN A 584 -0.63 -18.95 -33.27
CA ASN A 584 0.40 -19.06 -34.31
C ASN A 584 1.10 -17.69 -34.49
N LEU A 585 1.17 -16.92 -33.42
CA LEU A 585 1.77 -15.59 -33.32
C LEU A 585 2.69 -15.60 -32.10
N ASN A 586 3.62 -14.65 -32.04
CA ASN A 586 4.49 -14.45 -30.88
C ASN A 586 3.67 -14.30 -29.58
N ASP A 587 3.79 -15.31 -28.73
CA ASP A 587 3.10 -15.43 -27.46
C ASP A 587 4.05 -15.15 -26.29
N TYR A 588 3.49 -14.62 -25.19
CA TYR A 588 4.20 -14.46 -23.93
C TYR A 588 3.51 -15.32 -22.87
N ILE A 589 4.15 -16.44 -22.51
CA ILE A 589 3.61 -17.46 -21.62
C ILE A 589 4.36 -17.38 -20.29
N ASN A 590 3.67 -16.95 -19.24
CA ASN A 590 4.21 -16.88 -17.89
C ASN A 590 3.13 -17.29 -16.89
N PRO A 591 3.02 -18.59 -16.57
CA PRO A 591 2.02 -19.12 -15.65
C PRO A 591 2.23 -18.66 -14.20
N PHE A 592 1.13 -18.61 -13.46
CA PHE A 592 1.09 -17.93 -12.16
C PHE A 592 1.33 -18.83 -10.95
N ASP A 593 0.86 -20.08 -11.03
CA ASP A 593 1.09 -21.05 -9.97
C ASP A 593 2.50 -21.58 -10.17
N LYS A 594 3.45 -20.87 -9.57
CA LYS A 594 4.88 -21.12 -9.73
C LYS A 594 5.28 -22.50 -9.27
N ASP A 595 4.44 -23.26 -8.56
CA ASP A 595 4.81 -24.59 -8.05
C ASP A 595 4.11 -25.71 -8.82
N ARG A 596 3.34 -25.38 -9.87
CA ARG A 596 2.55 -26.34 -10.63
C ARG A 596 3.26 -26.74 -11.91
N SER A 597 3.25 -28.04 -12.19
CA SER A 597 3.58 -28.57 -13.51
C SER A 597 2.61 -28.13 -14.62
N TYR A 598 3.18 -27.59 -15.69
CA TYR A 598 2.52 -27.13 -16.91
C TYR A 598 2.82 -28.02 -18.11
N LYS A 599 1.89 -28.03 -19.06
CA LYS A 599 2.08 -28.59 -20.40
C LYS A 599 1.76 -27.50 -21.40
N ILE A 600 2.77 -27.02 -22.10
CA ILE A 600 2.72 -25.89 -23.03
C ILE A 600 3.03 -26.39 -24.44
N ASP A 601 2.24 -25.91 -25.40
CA ASP A 601 2.40 -26.16 -26.84
C ASP A 601 2.17 -24.83 -27.54
N SER A 602 3.23 -24.04 -27.76
CA SER A 602 3.14 -22.63 -28.22
C SER A 602 2.98 -22.45 -29.73
N LYS A 603 3.24 -23.51 -30.51
CA LYS A 603 2.95 -23.65 -31.95
C LYS A 603 3.87 -22.85 -32.88
N ASP A 604 3.45 -21.69 -33.39
CA ASP A 604 4.26 -20.89 -34.32
C ASP A 604 4.40 -19.48 -33.70
N GLY A 605 5.53 -18.80 -33.89
CA GLY A 605 5.79 -17.47 -33.36
C GLY A 605 7.16 -17.41 -32.69
N ASP A 606 7.76 -16.22 -32.59
CA ASP A 606 8.92 -16.05 -31.69
C ASP A 606 8.37 -15.84 -30.27
N ASP A 607 8.32 -16.91 -29.48
CA ASP A 607 7.64 -16.97 -28.20
C ASP A 607 8.58 -16.70 -27.02
N THR A 608 8.02 -16.25 -25.91
CA THR A 608 8.74 -16.15 -24.63
C THR A 608 7.99 -16.92 -23.56
N ILE A 609 8.62 -17.96 -23.02
CA ILE A 609 8.02 -18.94 -22.13
C ILE A 609 8.78 -18.96 -20.80
N ILE A 610 8.09 -18.72 -19.69
CA ILE A 610 8.65 -18.75 -18.32
C ILE A 610 7.74 -19.57 -17.43
N THR A 611 8.14 -20.72 -16.89
CA THR A 611 7.24 -21.62 -16.11
C THR A 611 7.52 -21.71 -14.61
N HIS A 612 8.66 -21.16 -14.16
CA HIS A 612 9.03 -20.98 -12.75
C HIS A 612 9.42 -22.23 -11.97
N ASN A 613 8.48 -22.96 -11.38
CA ASN A 613 8.79 -24.23 -10.71
C ASN A 613 7.75 -25.29 -11.11
N GLY A 614 8.08 -26.54 -10.83
CA GLY A 614 7.27 -27.70 -11.20
C GLY A 614 7.93 -28.48 -12.32
N ASN A 615 7.48 -29.71 -12.56
CA ASN A 615 8.01 -30.51 -13.66
C ASN A 615 7.21 -30.21 -14.93
N ASP A 616 7.76 -29.39 -15.80
CA ASP A 616 7.08 -28.82 -16.95
C ASP A 616 7.34 -29.63 -18.24
N THR A 617 6.42 -29.51 -19.19
CA THR A 617 6.58 -30.02 -20.55
C THR A 617 6.29 -28.89 -21.52
N ILE A 618 7.31 -28.42 -22.22
CA ILE A 618 7.25 -27.26 -23.11
C ILE A 618 7.55 -27.73 -24.53
N LEU A 619 6.63 -27.48 -25.46
CA LEU A 619 6.81 -27.60 -26.90
C LEU A 619 6.68 -26.19 -27.48
N ALA A 620 7.78 -25.55 -27.88
CA ALA A 620 7.75 -24.16 -28.32
C ALA A 620 7.34 -24.03 -29.80
N GLY A 621 7.85 -24.92 -30.66
CA GLY A 621 7.32 -25.11 -32.00
C GLY A 621 8.15 -24.37 -33.06
N ASN A 622 7.56 -23.55 -33.92
CA ASN A 622 8.28 -22.84 -34.98
C ASN A 622 8.49 -21.37 -34.62
N GLY A 623 9.73 -20.87 -34.66
CA GLY A 623 10.09 -19.48 -34.38
C GLY A 623 11.36 -19.43 -33.56
N ASN A 624 11.89 -18.23 -33.28
CA ASN A 624 13.05 -18.10 -32.40
C ASN A 624 12.53 -17.89 -30.97
N ASP A 625 12.55 -18.94 -30.17
CA ASP A 625 11.90 -18.96 -28.87
C ASP A 625 12.89 -18.65 -27.74
N THR A 626 12.39 -18.02 -26.68
CA THR A 626 13.14 -17.80 -25.44
C THR A 626 12.44 -18.49 -24.28
N ILE A 627 13.11 -19.47 -23.66
CA ILE A 627 12.51 -20.38 -22.66
C ILE A 627 13.29 -20.33 -21.35
N ASP A 628 12.60 -20.17 -20.23
CA ASP A 628 13.10 -20.24 -18.85
C ASP A 628 12.15 -21.10 -17.99
N SER A 629 12.41 -22.41 -17.84
CA SER A 629 11.47 -23.29 -17.13
C SER A 629 11.63 -23.26 -15.60
N GLY A 630 12.85 -23.02 -15.10
CA GLY A 630 13.14 -22.74 -13.71
C GLY A 630 13.40 -24.00 -12.87
N ASN A 631 12.69 -24.23 -11.76
CA ASN A 631 13.00 -25.35 -10.87
C ASN A 631 12.08 -26.56 -11.13
N GLY A 632 12.62 -27.75 -11.28
CA GLY A 632 11.86 -28.97 -11.48
C GLY A 632 12.50 -29.80 -12.57
N ASN A 633 12.02 -31.03 -12.77
CA ASN A 633 12.55 -31.87 -13.83
C ASN A 633 11.73 -31.63 -15.10
N ASP A 634 12.29 -30.85 -16.02
CA ASP A 634 11.60 -30.30 -17.16
C ASP A 634 11.90 -31.06 -18.46
N TYR A 635 10.92 -31.06 -19.36
CA TYR A 635 11.07 -31.53 -20.73
C TYR A 635 10.80 -30.36 -21.68
N ILE A 636 11.81 -29.96 -22.45
CA ILE A 636 11.76 -28.80 -23.34
C ILE A 636 12.11 -29.22 -24.76
N ASP A 637 11.24 -28.90 -25.71
CA ASP A 637 11.43 -29.04 -27.16
C ASP A 637 11.25 -27.67 -27.80
N GLY A 638 12.36 -27.04 -28.21
CA GLY A 638 12.38 -25.72 -28.87
C GLY A 638 11.70 -25.78 -30.24
N GLY A 639 12.04 -26.79 -31.04
CA GLY A 639 11.35 -27.11 -32.27
C GLY A 639 12.10 -26.64 -33.51
N SER A 640 11.74 -25.51 -34.12
CA SER A 640 12.36 -25.00 -35.34
C SER A 640 12.61 -23.51 -35.25
N GLY A 641 13.87 -23.10 -35.32
CA GLY A 641 14.29 -21.70 -35.21
C GLY A 641 15.61 -21.62 -34.45
N ASN A 642 16.06 -20.42 -34.08
CA ASN A 642 17.25 -20.32 -33.22
C ASN A 642 16.77 -20.02 -31.81
N ASP A 643 16.75 -21.04 -30.97
CA ASP A 643 16.12 -20.98 -29.66
C ASP A 643 17.14 -20.73 -28.55
N ASP A 644 16.76 -19.91 -27.56
CA ASP A 644 17.52 -19.66 -26.34
C ASP A 644 16.81 -20.34 -25.16
N ILE A 645 17.35 -21.48 -24.69
CA ILE A 645 16.71 -22.35 -23.71
C ILE A 645 17.53 -22.39 -22.41
N TYR A 646 16.89 -22.02 -21.30
CA TYR A 646 17.38 -22.21 -19.94
C TYR A 646 16.39 -23.08 -19.16
N ALA A 647 16.83 -24.26 -18.69
CA ALA A 647 15.95 -25.18 -17.96
C ALA A 647 15.92 -24.90 -16.45
N GLY A 648 17.05 -24.55 -15.84
CA GLY A 648 17.13 -24.09 -14.45
C GLY A 648 17.66 -25.16 -13.49
N ASP A 649 16.97 -25.40 -12.36
CA ASP A 649 17.40 -26.38 -11.36
C ASP A 649 16.54 -27.66 -11.48
N GLY A 650 17.14 -28.81 -11.77
CA GLY A 650 16.46 -30.10 -11.85
C GLY A 650 17.18 -31.06 -12.77
N ASP A 651 16.65 -32.28 -12.92
CA ASP A 651 17.17 -33.20 -13.94
C ASP A 651 16.37 -32.98 -15.25
N ASP A 652 16.90 -32.16 -16.15
CA ASP A 652 16.16 -31.65 -17.32
C ASP A 652 16.46 -32.41 -18.61
N THR A 653 15.51 -32.38 -19.55
CA THR A 653 15.70 -32.87 -20.93
C THR A 653 15.45 -31.75 -21.93
N LEU A 654 16.50 -31.37 -22.67
CA LEU A 654 16.48 -30.28 -23.63
C LEU A 654 16.67 -30.81 -25.05
N ILE A 655 15.74 -30.46 -25.93
CA ILE A 655 15.78 -30.66 -27.38
C ILE A 655 15.73 -29.26 -28.00
N GLY A 656 16.82 -28.78 -28.59
CA GLY A 656 16.79 -27.51 -29.34
C GLY A 656 15.91 -27.64 -30.57
N GLY A 657 16.10 -28.71 -31.33
CA GLY A 657 15.36 -28.96 -32.56
C GLY A 657 16.18 -28.51 -33.76
N SER A 658 15.54 -28.00 -34.82
CA SER A 658 16.26 -27.54 -36.02
C SER A 658 16.56 -26.04 -35.98
N GLY A 659 17.84 -25.68 -36.07
CA GLY A 659 18.28 -24.30 -36.24
C GLY A 659 19.67 -24.09 -35.66
N ASN A 660 19.87 -23.06 -34.84
CA ASN A 660 21.14 -22.93 -34.13
C ASN A 660 20.81 -22.48 -32.71
N ASP A 661 20.80 -23.42 -31.79
CA ASP A 661 20.19 -23.22 -30.49
C ASP A 661 21.25 -23.00 -29.40
N THR A 662 20.90 -22.20 -28.40
CA THR A 662 21.68 -22.05 -27.17
C THR A 662 20.97 -22.83 -26.06
N LEU A 663 21.60 -23.88 -25.56
CA LEU A 663 21.03 -24.77 -24.55
C LEU A 663 21.79 -24.66 -23.23
N GLN A 664 21.07 -24.36 -22.16
CA GLN A 664 21.58 -24.36 -20.79
C GLN A 664 20.62 -25.18 -19.92
N GLY A 665 21.04 -26.38 -19.50
CA GLY A 665 20.27 -27.20 -18.55
C GLY A 665 20.23 -26.50 -17.21
N GLY A 666 21.33 -26.52 -16.46
CA GLY A 666 21.52 -25.67 -15.30
C GLY A 666 22.09 -26.48 -14.16
N MET A 667 21.42 -26.51 -13.00
CA MET A 667 21.84 -27.37 -11.89
C MET A 667 21.08 -28.69 -11.92
N GLY A 668 21.79 -29.82 -11.93
CA GLY A 668 21.18 -31.15 -11.88
C GLY A 668 21.76 -32.03 -12.97
N ASN A 669 21.19 -33.22 -13.20
CA ASN A 669 21.70 -34.14 -14.22
C ASN A 669 20.92 -33.98 -15.52
N ASP A 670 21.44 -33.15 -16.41
CA ASP A 670 20.72 -32.74 -17.62
C ASP A 670 20.99 -33.64 -18.81
N THR A 671 20.01 -33.75 -19.70
CA THR A 671 20.10 -34.50 -20.96
C THR A 671 19.84 -33.60 -22.15
N TYR A 672 20.86 -33.40 -22.99
CA TYR A 672 20.77 -32.65 -24.24
C TYR A 672 20.61 -33.61 -25.41
N VAL A 673 19.48 -33.56 -26.11
CA VAL A 673 19.13 -34.53 -27.16
C VAL A 673 19.39 -33.97 -28.56
N PHE A 674 20.08 -34.74 -29.41
CA PHE A 674 20.46 -34.33 -30.76
C PHE A 674 20.12 -35.35 -31.84
N SER A 675 19.69 -34.85 -32.99
CA SER A 675 19.56 -35.61 -34.23
C SER A 675 20.25 -34.92 -35.42
N ARG A 676 20.19 -35.54 -36.60
CA ARG A 676 20.59 -34.92 -37.87
C ARG A 676 19.58 -33.85 -38.26
N GLY A 677 20.08 -32.73 -38.78
CA GLY A 677 19.30 -31.56 -39.17
C GLY A 677 19.05 -30.58 -38.03
N PHE A 678 19.65 -30.78 -36.87
CA PHE A 678 19.50 -29.87 -35.71
C PHE A 678 20.31 -28.58 -35.87
N GLY A 679 21.35 -28.60 -36.72
CA GLY A 679 22.13 -27.42 -37.07
C GLY A 679 23.33 -27.20 -36.13
N ASN A 680 23.64 -25.95 -35.76
CA ASN A 680 24.87 -25.62 -35.05
C ASN A 680 24.60 -25.12 -33.63
N ASP A 681 24.50 -26.05 -32.69
CA ASP A 681 24.02 -25.77 -31.35
C ASP A 681 25.17 -25.55 -30.37
N VAL A 682 24.90 -24.74 -29.35
CA VAL A 682 25.84 -24.40 -28.28
C VAL A 682 25.26 -24.84 -26.94
N ILE A 683 26.02 -25.66 -26.22
CA ILE A 683 25.72 -26.05 -24.84
C ILE A 683 26.53 -25.19 -23.89
N LEU A 684 25.84 -24.53 -22.95
CA LEU A 684 26.41 -23.76 -21.85
C LEU A 684 26.33 -24.56 -20.54
N ASN A 685 27.14 -25.61 -20.44
CA ASN A 685 27.11 -26.56 -19.34
C ASN A 685 27.66 -25.97 -18.02
N PHE A 686 27.12 -26.34 -16.85
CA PHE A 686 27.69 -25.91 -15.56
C PHE A 686 27.39 -26.85 -14.38
N ASN A 687 28.39 -27.64 -13.98
CA ASN A 687 28.35 -28.69 -12.95
C ASN A 687 29.21 -28.38 -11.72
N PRO A 688 28.85 -27.37 -10.90
CA PRO A 688 29.65 -26.97 -9.74
C PRO A 688 29.69 -28.02 -8.62
N ASN A 689 28.75 -28.97 -8.58
CA ASN A 689 28.67 -30.02 -7.57
C ASN A 689 29.00 -31.43 -8.10
N ASN A 690 29.62 -31.52 -9.28
CA ASN A 690 29.91 -32.77 -9.99
C ASN A 690 28.66 -33.54 -10.40
N GLU A 691 27.62 -32.82 -10.84
CA GLU A 691 26.45 -33.35 -11.52
C GLU A 691 26.83 -34.06 -12.83
N THR A 692 25.96 -34.94 -13.34
CA THR A 692 26.24 -35.78 -14.51
C THR A 692 25.38 -35.42 -15.71
N ASP A 693 25.89 -34.53 -16.56
CA ASP A 693 25.20 -34.18 -17.81
C ASP A 693 25.53 -35.12 -18.97
N THR A 694 24.53 -35.34 -19.81
CA THR A 694 24.57 -36.31 -20.91
C THR A 694 24.15 -35.67 -22.23
N ILE A 695 24.96 -35.85 -23.27
CA ILE A 695 24.51 -35.66 -24.66
C ILE A 695 23.91 -36.97 -25.15
N LYS A 696 22.69 -36.94 -25.66
CA LYS A 696 21.99 -38.11 -26.18
C LYS A 696 21.74 -37.97 -27.68
N PHE A 697 22.40 -38.81 -28.47
CA PHE A 697 22.13 -38.91 -29.89
C PHE A 697 20.98 -39.88 -30.18
N ILE A 698 20.05 -39.45 -31.03
CA ILE A 698 18.94 -40.26 -31.53
C ILE A 698 19.10 -40.60 -33.02
N ASP A 699 18.11 -41.24 -33.64
CA ASP A 699 18.06 -41.58 -35.07
C ASP A 699 19.26 -42.40 -35.60
N GLY A 700 19.76 -43.32 -34.77
CA GLY A 700 20.79 -44.27 -35.15
C GLY A 700 22.15 -43.65 -35.46
N ILE A 701 22.42 -42.41 -35.01
CA ILE A 701 23.76 -41.82 -35.07
C ILE A 701 24.71 -42.69 -34.24
N SER A 702 25.83 -43.08 -34.81
CA SER A 702 26.86 -43.86 -34.13
C SER A 702 28.12 -43.06 -33.86
N GLN A 703 28.87 -43.43 -32.82
CA GLN A 703 30.16 -42.79 -32.49
C GLN A 703 31.16 -42.73 -33.66
N ASP A 704 31.09 -43.68 -34.60
CA ASP A 704 32.03 -43.77 -35.72
C ASP A 704 31.74 -42.75 -36.81
N GLU A 705 30.57 -42.12 -36.79
CA GLU A 705 30.18 -41.05 -37.71
C GLU A 705 30.64 -39.66 -37.26
N LEU A 706 31.12 -39.54 -36.02
CA LEU A 706 31.43 -38.26 -35.39
C LEU A 706 32.93 -38.00 -35.26
N ASN A 707 33.30 -36.73 -35.38
CA ASN A 707 34.60 -36.17 -35.05
C ASN A 707 34.47 -35.33 -33.77
N PHE A 708 35.45 -35.47 -32.89
CA PHE A 708 35.56 -34.70 -31.65
C PHE A 708 36.83 -33.87 -31.73
N LYS A 709 36.72 -32.56 -31.50
CA LYS A 709 37.86 -31.63 -31.56
C LYS A 709 37.85 -30.63 -30.42
N SER A 710 39.03 -30.27 -29.94
CA SER A 710 39.25 -29.08 -29.10
C SER A 710 39.48 -27.87 -29.99
N ILE A 711 38.63 -26.85 -29.88
CA ILE A 711 38.75 -25.59 -30.62
C ILE A 711 38.51 -24.43 -29.64
N ASP A 712 39.51 -23.57 -29.46
CA ASP A 712 39.47 -22.39 -28.57
C ASP A 712 39.00 -22.67 -27.12
N GLY A 713 39.29 -23.88 -26.63
CA GLY A 713 38.92 -24.36 -25.30
C GLY A 713 37.50 -24.93 -25.20
N ASN A 714 36.80 -25.10 -26.32
CA ASN A 714 35.49 -25.75 -26.41
C ASN A 714 35.64 -27.17 -27.00
N LEU A 715 34.71 -28.07 -26.64
CA LEU A 715 34.55 -29.35 -27.33
C LEU A 715 33.58 -29.17 -28.50
N VAL A 716 34.06 -29.44 -29.71
CA VAL A 716 33.26 -29.37 -30.93
C VAL A 716 33.07 -30.78 -31.48
N ILE A 717 31.82 -31.23 -31.51
CA ILE A 717 31.38 -32.49 -32.09
C ILE A 717 30.79 -32.19 -33.48
N SER A 718 31.25 -32.89 -34.50
CA SER A 718 30.80 -32.69 -35.89
C SER A 718 30.73 -34.01 -36.65
N PHE A 719 29.94 -34.06 -37.71
CA PHE A 719 29.88 -35.26 -38.56
C PHE A 719 31.12 -35.40 -39.45
N LYS A 720 31.56 -36.65 -39.66
CA LYS A 720 32.64 -36.98 -40.62
C LYS A 720 32.22 -36.74 -42.06
N ASP A 721 30.95 -36.99 -42.36
CA ASP A 721 30.38 -36.65 -43.66
C ASP A 721 30.19 -35.13 -43.73
N LYS A 722 31.06 -34.48 -44.50
CA LYS A 722 31.06 -33.02 -44.68
C LYS A 722 29.81 -32.47 -45.37
N SER A 723 28.93 -33.33 -45.90
CA SER A 723 27.62 -32.89 -46.42
C SER A 723 26.64 -32.57 -45.28
N ILE A 724 26.83 -33.15 -44.10
CA ILE A 724 26.11 -32.82 -42.87
C ILE A 724 26.90 -31.68 -42.20
N LYS A 725 26.24 -30.54 -42.01
CA LYS A 725 26.88 -29.34 -41.45
C LYS A 725 26.66 -29.18 -39.96
N ASP A 726 25.86 -30.04 -39.35
CA ASP A 726 25.48 -29.93 -37.95
C ASP A 726 26.71 -30.06 -37.04
N THR A 727 26.73 -29.25 -35.99
CA THR A 727 27.77 -29.25 -34.97
C THR A 727 27.18 -29.06 -33.59
N ILE A 728 27.79 -29.66 -32.58
CA ILE A 728 27.48 -29.39 -31.17
C ILE A 728 28.75 -28.80 -30.55
N THR A 729 28.63 -27.61 -29.97
CA THR A 729 29.74 -26.93 -29.29
C THR A 729 29.47 -26.86 -27.79
N ILE A 730 30.26 -27.56 -26.99
CA ILE A 730 30.21 -27.46 -25.54
C ILE A 730 31.21 -26.39 -25.11
N SER A 731 30.68 -25.26 -24.64
CA SER A 731 31.46 -24.08 -24.32
C SER A 731 32.35 -24.28 -23.10
N ASN A 732 33.60 -23.84 -23.19
CA ASN A 732 34.59 -23.88 -22.11
C ASN A 732 34.93 -25.28 -21.55
N PHE A 733 34.55 -26.35 -22.26
CA PHE A 733 34.77 -27.75 -21.86
C PHE A 733 36.19 -28.03 -21.40
N PHE A 734 37.22 -27.46 -22.06
CA PHE A 734 38.63 -27.68 -21.73
C PHE A 734 39.24 -26.56 -20.86
N LYS A 735 38.43 -25.63 -20.33
CA LYS A 735 38.93 -24.52 -19.49
C LYS A 735 38.72 -24.77 -18.01
N ASP A 736 37.58 -25.35 -17.63
CA ASP A 736 37.25 -25.69 -16.25
C ASP A 736 36.32 -26.91 -16.26
N LYS A 737 36.60 -27.86 -15.37
CA LYS A 737 35.89 -29.14 -15.26
C LYS A 737 34.39 -28.97 -14.99
N ASN A 738 33.98 -27.83 -14.42
CA ASN A 738 32.56 -27.54 -14.20
C ASN A 738 31.80 -27.36 -15.53
N TYR A 739 32.47 -27.06 -16.65
CA TYR A 739 31.80 -26.91 -17.95
C TYR A 739 31.82 -28.21 -18.78
N MET A 740 32.23 -29.33 -18.19
CA MET A 740 32.30 -30.62 -18.88
C MET A 740 30.95 -31.35 -18.85
N ILE A 741 30.52 -31.83 -20.01
CA ILE A 741 29.56 -32.95 -20.06
C ILE A 741 30.23 -34.22 -19.57
N THR A 742 29.48 -35.08 -18.89
CA THR A 742 30.04 -36.31 -18.32
C THR A 742 29.96 -37.47 -19.30
N ASN A 743 28.89 -37.52 -20.09
CA ASN A 743 28.57 -38.70 -20.89
C ASN A 743 28.01 -38.37 -22.28
N ILE A 744 28.20 -39.30 -23.22
CA ILE A 744 27.49 -39.30 -24.50
C ILE A 744 26.80 -40.66 -24.70
N GLU A 745 25.48 -40.63 -24.83
CA GLU A 745 24.64 -41.81 -25.09
C GLU A 745 24.31 -41.91 -26.59
N PHE A 746 24.44 -43.12 -27.14
CA PHE A 746 24.01 -43.50 -28.48
C PHE A 746 23.07 -44.72 -28.37
N ASP A 747 22.27 -45.01 -29.40
CA ASP A 747 21.33 -46.14 -29.44
C ASP A 747 21.90 -47.50 -28.96
N LYS A 748 23.19 -47.75 -29.18
CA LYS A 748 23.86 -49.04 -28.89
C LYS A 748 25.15 -48.92 -28.10
N SER A 749 25.60 -47.70 -27.81
CA SER A 749 26.90 -47.47 -27.18
C SER A 749 26.86 -46.27 -26.27
N TYR A 750 27.82 -46.22 -25.37
CA TYR A 750 27.97 -45.17 -24.39
C TYR A 750 29.42 -44.70 -24.39
N MET A 751 29.63 -43.41 -24.18
CA MET A 751 30.93 -42.79 -24.06
C MET A 751 31.00 -42.11 -22.69
N SER A 752 31.93 -42.55 -21.85
CA SER A 752 32.27 -41.84 -20.61
C SER A 752 33.12 -40.61 -20.88
N LEU A 753 33.27 -39.71 -19.90
CA LEU A 753 34.19 -38.57 -19.99
C LEU A 753 35.59 -39.00 -20.47
N SER A 754 36.15 -40.07 -19.91
CA SER A 754 37.45 -40.60 -20.34
C SER A 754 37.46 -41.05 -21.79
N ASP A 755 36.36 -41.61 -22.30
CA ASP A 755 36.25 -41.99 -23.71
C ASP A 755 36.17 -40.73 -24.62
N ILE A 756 35.45 -39.69 -24.19
CA ILE A 756 35.36 -38.39 -24.89
C ILE A 756 36.77 -37.78 -24.97
N MET A 757 37.49 -37.73 -23.85
CA MET A 757 38.85 -37.21 -23.78
C MET A 757 39.79 -38.00 -24.68
N ASN A 758 39.71 -39.33 -24.67
CA ASN A 758 40.50 -40.17 -25.57
C ASN A 758 40.17 -39.91 -27.05
N LYS A 759 38.92 -39.65 -27.43
CA LYS A 759 38.58 -39.28 -28.81
C LYS A 759 39.24 -37.97 -29.25
N VAL A 760 39.31 -37.00 -28.34
CA VAL A 760 39.95 -35.69 -28.60
C VAL A 760 41.48 -35.85 -28.67
N ILE A 761 42.09 -36.58 -27.73
CA ILE A 761 43.53 -36.87 -27.73
C ILE A 761 43.95 -37.62 -28.99
N LEU A 762 43.17 -38.59 -29.46
CA LEU A 762 43.46 -39.33 -30.70
C LEU A 762 43.27 -38.49 -31.97
N SER A 763 42.66 -37.32 -31.87
CA SER A 763 42.38 -36.43 -33.00
C SER A 763 43.55 -35.51 -33.39
N THR A 764 44.69 -35.57 -32.68
CA THR A 764 45.92 -34.84 -33.01
C THR A 764 46.38 -35.10 -34.45
N ASP A 765 47.07 -34.14 -35.04
CA ASP A 765 47.58 -34.23 -36.41
C ASP A 765 49.01 -33.67 -36.50
N ASP A 766 49.58 -33.57 -37.71
CA ASP A 766 50.95 -33.08 -37.88
C ASP A 766 51.07 -31.54 -37.83
N ASN A 767 50.06 -30.84 -37.28
CA ASN A 767 50.11 -29.39 -37.02
C ASN A 767 50.19 -29.12 -35.52
N SER A 768 50.68 -27.94 -35.14
CA SER A 768 50.64 -27.46 -33.75
C SER A 768 49.26 -27.59 -33.12
N ASN A 769 49.17 -28.37 -32.05
CA ASN A 769 47.98 -28.68 -31.28
C ASN A 769 48.09 -28.08 -29.86
N ASN A 770 46.94 -27.71 -29.29
CA ASN A 770 46.83 -27.29 -27.88
C ASN A 770 45.89 -28.25 -27.15
N ILE A 771 46.48 -29.12 -26.35
CA ILE A 771 45.80 -30.21 -25.64
C ILE A 771 45.81 -29.87 -24.16
N ASN A 772 44.61 -29.76 -23.59
CA ASN A 772 44.43 -29.54 -22.16
C ASN A 772 43.47 -30.60 -21.61
N VAL A 773 44.01 -31.57 -20.89
CA VAL A 773 43.23 -32.55 -20.13
C VAL A 773 43.10 -32.02 -18.72
N ILE A 774 41.89 -31.84 -18.23
CA ILE A 774 41.62 -31.16 -16.94
C ILE A 774 40.95 -32.06 -15.91
N ASP A 775 40.79 -33.35 -16.21
CA ASP A 775 40.29 -34.35 -15.25
C ASP A 775 41.45 -35.11 -14.56
N ASP A 776 41.12 -36.02 -13.64
CA ASP A 776 42.10 -36.70 -12.79
C ASP A 776 42.55 -38.08 -13.31
N ASN A 777 42.24 -38.45 -14.56
CA ASN A 777 42.59 -39.76 -15.13
C ASN A 777 43.99 -39.76 -15.76
N SER A 778 44.58 -40.97 -15.85
CA SER A 778 45.81 -41.20 -16.64
C SER A 778 45.52 -41.33 -18.13
N TYR A 779 46.28 -40.60 -18.95
CA TYR A 779 46.19 -40.61 -20.41
C TYR A 779 47.50 -40.96 -21.10
N ILE A 780 47.39 -41.41 -22.35
CA ILE A 780 48.51 -41.48 -23.29
C ILE A 780 48.25 -40.43 -24.36
N ILE A 781 49.04 -39.37 -24.35
CA ILE A 781 48.89 -38.21 -25.23
C ILE A 781 50.03 -38.21 -26.24
N ASP A 782 49.70 -38.11 -27.52
CA ASP A 782 50.65 -38.05 -28.64
C ASP A 782 50.33 -36.85 -29.52
N GLY A 783 51.15 -35.79 -29.43
CA GLY A 783 51.02 -34.56 -30.21
C GLY A 783 51.33 -34.74 -31.69
N LYS A 784 52.05 -35.81 -32.05
CA LYS A 784 52.49 -36.16 -33.41
C LYS A 784 53.49 -35.17 -34.01
N GLY A 785 53.05 -34.06 -34.57
CA GLY A 785 53.95 -33.16 -35.30
C GLY A 785 53.49 -31.72 -35.25
N GLY A 786 54.43 -30.78 -35.36
CA GLY A 786 54.18 -29.37 -35.10
C GLY A 786 54.65 -28.97 -33.69
N ASP A 787 54.70 -27.68 -33.40
CA ASP A 787 55.08 -27.19 -32.07
C ASP A 787 53.84 -27.26 -31.15
N ASP A 788 53.75 -28.28 -30.30
CA ASP A 788 52.57 -28.60 -29.50
C ASP A 788 52.60 -28.01 -28.09
N ILE A 789 51.42 -27.76 -27.51
CA ILE A 789 51.26 -27.42 -26.09
C ILE A 789 50.37 -28.50 -25.47
N ILE A 790 50.93 -29.29 -24.55
CA ILE A 790 50.24 -30.41 -23.91
C ILE A 790 50.23 -30.22 -22.40
N THR A 791 49.05 -30.21 -21.80
CA THR A 791 48.84 -30.14 -20.35
C THR A 791 47.93 -31.29 -19.91
N ALA A 792 48.42 -32.20 -19.06
CA ALA A 792 47.67 -33.36 -18.58
C ALA A 792 47.04 -33.17 -17.17
N ASN A 793 47.49 -32.15 -16.44
CA ASN A 793 47.05 -31.74 -15.08
C ASN A 793 47.23 -32.78 -13.98
N SER A 794 46.48 -33.88 -13.96
CA SER A 794 46.45 -34.86 -12.87
C SER A 794 46.45 -36.28 -13.46
N GLY A 795 47.14 -37.21 -12.83
CA GLY A 795 47.21 -38.60 -13.30
C GLY A 795 48.65 -39.09 -13.38
N ASN A 796 48.85 -40.35 -13.74
CA ASN A 796 50.17 -40.82 -14.18
C ASN A 796 50.14 -40.87 -15.70
N ASP A 797 50.59 -39.82 -16.37
CA ASP A 797 50.40 -39.64 -17.81
C ASP A 797 51.60 -40.11 -18.62
N ILE A 798 51.35 -40.51 -19.87
CA ILE A 798 52.41 -40.72 -20.86
C ILE A 798 52.26 -39.63 -21.92
N ILE A 799 53.22 -38.72 -21.99
CA ILE A 799 53.19 -37.59 -22.91
C ILE A 799 54.29 -37.75 -23.97
N ILE A 800 53.87 -37.79 -25.21
CA ILE A 800 54.70 -37.83 -26.42
C ILE A 800 54.44 -36.50 -27.15
N GLY A 801 55.43 -35.60 -27.17
CA GLY A 801 55.32 -34.35 -27.92
C GLY A 801 55.22 -34.63 -29.42
N GLY A 802 56.18 -35.43 -29.92
CA GLY A 802 56.26 -35.76 -31.34
C GLY A 802 57.37 -34.93 -31.99
N SER A 803 57.25 -34.63 -33.29
CA SER A 803 58.24 -33.80 -33.99
C SER A 803 57.87 -32.33 -33.95
N GLY A 804 58.69 -31.47 -33.35
CA GLY A 804 58.36 -30.05 -33.22
C GLY A 804 59.20 -29.39 -32.14
N ASN A 805 58.78 -28.26 -31.59
CA ASN A 805 59.32 -27.76 -30.34
C ASN A 805 58.17 -27.66 -29.36
N ASP A 806 58.01 -28.70 -28.55
CA ASP A 806 56.81 -28.91 -27.77
C ASP A 806 56.93 -28.34 -26.37
N THR A 807 55.80 -27.99 -25.76
CA THR A 807 55.70 -27.62 -24.35
C THR A 807 54.82 -28.60 -23.62
N LEU A 808 55.41 -29.39 -22.73
CA LEU A 808 54.79 -30.55 -22.09
C LEU A 808 54.67 -30.31 -20.58
N THR A 809 53.46 -30.48 -20.05
CA THR A 809 53.14 -30.34 -18.63
C THR A 809 52.32 -31.55 -18.18
N GLY A 810 52.92 -32.46 -17.42
CA GLY A 810 52.25 -33.63 -16.84
C GLY A 810 51.35 -33.22 -15.68
N GLY A 811 51.94 -32.64 -14.64
CA GLY A 811 51.22 -32.05 -13.52
C GLY A 811 51.35 -32.90 -12.27
N LEU A 812 50.24 -33.24 -11.61
CA LEU A 812 50.21 -34.06 -10.40
C LEU A 812 50.21 -35.55 -10.75
N GLY A 813 51.17 -36.29 -10.19
CA GLY A 813 51.31 -37.74 -10.34
C GLY A 813 52.66 -38.12 -10.93
N SER A 814 52.90 -39.40 -11.16
CA SER A 814 54.18 -39.89 -11.72
C SER A 814 54.10 -39.95 -13.25
N ASP A 815 54.52 -38.88 -13.91
CA ASP A 815 54.37 -38.76 -15.36
C ASP A 815 55.56 -39.32 -16.14
N THR A 816 55.33 -39.74 -17.39
CA THR A 816 56.35 -40.23 -18.31
C THR A 816 56.36 -39.42 -19.60
N TYR A 817 57.41 -38.64 -19.81
CA TYR A 817 57.64 -37.89 -21.05
C TYR A 817 58.52 -38.72 -21.98
N LYS A 818 57.99 -39.11 -23.13
CA LYS A 818 58.69 -39.97 -24.11
C LYS A 818 59.31 -39.17 -25.23
N PHE A 819 60.57 -39.45 -25.51
CA PHE A 819 61.34 -38.79 -26.56
C PHE A 819 62.02 -39.78 -27.50
N ASP A 820 61.93 -39.51 -28.80
CA ASP A 820 62.58 -40.26 -29.87
C ASP A 820 63.50 -39.35 -30.73
N ASP A 821 64.10 -39.90 -31.78
CA ASP A 821 64.90 -39.12 -32.72
C ASP A 821 64.01 -38.17 -33.55
N ASN A 822 64.48 -36.93 -33.75
CA ASN A 822 63.80 -35.86 -34.50
C ASN A 822 62.54 -35.30 -33.81
N PHE A 823 62.48 -35.41 -32.49
CA PHE A 823 61.41 -34.80 -31.71
C PHE A 823 61.58 -33.27 -31.57
N GLY A 824 62.81 -32.77 -31.72
CA GLY A 824 63.08 -31.34 -31.75
C GLY A 824 63.50 -30.77 -30.39
N ASN A 825 63.20 -29.50 -30.11
CA ASN A 825 63.65 -28.82 -28.89
C ASN A 825 62.50 -28.57 -27.92
N ASP A 826 62.27 -29.53 -27.05
CA ASP A 826 61.08 -29.57 -26.22
C ASP A 826 61.32 -28.96 -24.84
N THR A 827 60.26 -28.43 -24.24
CA THR A 827 60.25 -27.85 -22.91
C THR A 827 59.29 -28.62 -22.02
N ILE A 828 59.81 -29.16 -20.92
CA ILE A 828 59.00 -29.76 -19.87
C ILE A 828 58.81 -28.74 -18.76
N ILE A 829 57.56 -28.46 -18.43
CA ILE A 829 57.16 -27.70 -17.25
C ILE A 829 56.71 -28.72 -16.21
N ASN A 830 57.58 -29.01 -15.26
CA ASN A 830 57.26 -29.96 -14.19
C ASN A 830 56.63 -29.23 -13.01
N TYR A 831 55.65 -29.86 -12.36
CA TYR A 831 55.05 -29.35 -11.13
C TYR A 831 54.87 -30.49 -10.12
N ASN A 832 55.83 -30.63 -9.20
CA ASN A 832 55.84 -31.74 -8.27
C ASN A 832 55.77 -31.26 -6.80
N PRO A 833 54.57 -31.10 -6.24
CA PRO A 833 54.41 -30.61 -4.88
C PRO A 833 54.68 -31.67 -3.80
N THR A 834 54.75 -32.97 -4.14
CA THR A 834 54.97 -34.05 -3.16
C THR A 834 56.11 -34.97 -3.60
N LEU A 835 57.12 -35.19 -2.74
CA LEU A 835 58.28 -36.07 -3.03
C LEU A 835 57.93 -37.56 -3.28
N LYS A 836 56.65 -37.91 -3.35
CA LYS A 836 56.16 -39.26 -3.67
C LYS A 836 55.95 -39.46 -5.17
N ASP A 837 55.63 -38.40 -5.89
CA ASP A 837 55.39 -38.45 -7.32
C ASP A 837 56.74 -38.37 -8.03
N ILE A 838 57.01 -39.27 -8.98
CA ILE A 838 58.30 -39.32 -9.66
C ILE A 838 58.07 -39.30 -11.16
N ASP A 839 58.35 -38.15 -11.74
CA ASP A 839 58.31 -37.95 -13.18
C ASP A 839 59.51 -38.64 -13.84
N THR A 840 59.34 -39.10 -15.08
CA THR A 840 60.35 -39.82 -15.85
C THR A 840 60.44 -39.27 -17.27
N ILE A 841 61.66 -38.95 -17.70
CA ILE A 841 61.98 -38.78 -19.13
C ILE A 841 62.43 -40.15 -19.64
N GLU A 842 61.70 -40.72 -20.59
CA GLU A 842 61.99 -41.99 -21.24
C GLU A 842 62.45 -41.77 -22.68
N PHE A 843 63.70 -42.11 -22.96
CA PHE A 843 64.23 -42.11 -24.33
C PHE A 843 63.95 -43.46 -25.00
N THR A 844 63.18 -43.45 -26.08
CA THR A 844 62.67 -44.66 -26.75
C THR A 844 63.54 -45.12 -27.93
N SER A 845 64.31 -44.21 -28.54
CA SER A 845 65.20 -44.54 -29.65
C SER A 845 66.45 -45.32 -29.20
N LYS A 846 66.78 -46.38 -29.94
CA LYS A 846 68.06 -47.11 -29.78
C LYS A 846 69.30 -46.27 -30.14
N ASN A 847 69.13 -45.16 -30.85
CA ASN A 847 70.23 -44.27 -31.21
C ASN A 847 70.54 -43.25 -30.11
N ILE A 848 69.69 -43.14 -29.09
CA ILE A 848 69.91 -42.28 -27.93
C ILE A 848 70.55 -43.13 -26.83
N THR A 849 71.85 -42.95 -26.64
CA THR A 849 72.64 -43.61 -25.60
C THR A 849 72.97 -42.61 -24.50
N LYS A 850 73.39 -43.12 -23.33
CA LYS A 850 73.82 -42.25 -22.24
C LYS A 850 75.00 -41.35 -22.64
N GLU A 851 75.89 -41.86 -23.50
CA GLU A 851 77.04 -41.13 -24.02
C GLU A 851 76.69 -40.10 -25.10
N SER A 852 75.52 -40.21 -25.75
CA SER A 852 75.06 -39.26 -26.77
C SER A 852 74.29 -38.06 -26.21
N LEU A 853 74.10 -37.98 -24.90
CA LEU A 853 73.38 -36.90 -24.23
C LEU A 853 74.36 -36.03 -23.42
N ASN A 854 74.26 -34.72 -23.60
CA ASN A 854 74.98 -33.74 -22.80
C ASN A 854 74.04 -33.03 -21.83
N PHE A 855 74.38 -33.06 -20.55
CA PHE A 855 73.59 -32.45 -19.48
C PHE A 855 74.26 -31.16 -19.04
N SER A 856 73.52 -30.06 -19.11
CA SER A 856 74.02 -28.75 -18.70
C SER A 856 72.96 -27.97 -17.91
N LYS A 857 73.42 -27.03 -17.10
CA LYS A 857 72.57 -26.14 -16.31
C LYS A 857 72.51 -24.78 -16.99
N ASP A 858 71.31 -24.32 -17.30
CA ASP A 858 71.04 -22.96 -17.80
C ASP A 858 70.17 -22.22 -16.78
N LYS A 859 70.80 -21.34 -15.99
CA LYS A 859 70.17 -20.68 -14.82
C LYS A 859 69.58 -21.70 -13.84
N ASN A 860 68.26 -21.87 -13.79
CA ASN A 860 67.56 -22.84 -12.94
C ASN A 860 67.06 -24.06 -13.73
N ASP A 861 67.16 -24.05 -15.06
CA ASP A 861 66.68 -25.12 -15.93
C ASP A 861 67.76 -26.21 -16.09
N LEU A 862 67.31 -27.45 -16.26
CA LEU A 862 68.14 -28.55 -16.74
C LEU A 862 67.99 -28.63 -18.27
N LEU A 863 69.11 -28.62 -18.98
CA LEU A 863 69.14 -28.80 -20.43
C LEU A 863 69.81 -30.14 -20.76
N ILE A 864 69.08 -31.00 -21.45
CA ILE A 864 69.54 -32.29 -21.99
C ILE A 864 69.65 -32.14 -23.50
N VAL A 865 70.87 -32.08 -24.04
CA VAL A 865 71.11 -31.86 -25.47
C VAL A 865 71.66 -33.13 -26.11
N LYS A 866 71.04 -33.59 -27.20
CA LYS A 866 71.57 -34.66 -28.05
C LYS A 866 72.38 -34.08 -29.20
N ASP A 867 71.80 -33.13 -29.94
CA ASP A 867 72.40 -32.42 -31.06
C ASP A 867 71.73 -31.04 -31.24
N GLU A 868 72.13 -30.27 -32.26
CA GLU A 868 71.59 -28.91 -32.49
C GLU A 868 70.08 -28.88 -32.79
N LEU A 869 69.49 -30.01 -33.16
CA LEU A 869 68.07 -30.11 -33.50
C LEU A 869 67.27 -30.83 -32.43
N ASN A 870 67.89 -31.53 -31.48
CA ASN A 870 67.20 -32.35 -30.49
C ASN A 870 67.66 -32.03 -29.05
N SER A 871 66.78 -31.42 -28.26
CA SER A 871 67.06 -31.12 -26.85
C SER A 871 65.80 -31.10 -25.99
N ILE A 872 65.97 -31.30 -24.68
CA ILE A 872 64.90 -31.19 -23.69
C ILE A 872 65.33 -30.17 -22.65
N ARG A 873 64.48 -29.17 -22.41
CA ARG A 873 64.62 -28.19 -21.34
C ARG A 873 63.61 -28.50 -20.24
N VAL A 874 64.07 -28.92 -19.07
CA VAL A 874 63.24 -29.05 -17.88
C VAL A 874 63.29 -27.76 -17.08
N LYS A 875 62.18 -27.05 -17.03
CA LYS A 875 62.05 -25.75 -16.36
C LYS A 875 62.22 -25.87 -14.85
N ASP A 876 62.99 -24.95 -14.28
CA ASP A 876 63.17 -24.80 -12.83
C ASP A 876 63.62 -26.08 -12.08
N TYR A 877 64.26 -27.02 -12.79
CA TYR A 877 64.78 -28.28 -12.22
C TYR A 877 65.67 -28.05 -10.99
N PHE A 878 66.51 -27.01 -11.00
CA PHE A 878 67.42 -26.69 -9.91
C PHE A 878 66.84 -25.69 -8.89
N LEU A 879 65.57 -25.29 -9.02
CA LEU A 879 64.87 -24.48 -8.02
C LEU A 879 64.62 -25.33 -6.77
N LEU A 880 64.89 -24.78 -5.59
CA LEU A 880 64.76 -25.50 -4.32
C LEU A 880 63.55 -25.01 -3.53
N ASN A 881 62.82 -25.94 -2.90
CA ASN A 881 61.75 -25.63 -1.95
C ASN A 881 62.32 -25.14 -0.60
N TYR A 882 61.45 -24.76 0.34
CA TYR A 882 61.85 -24.30 1.69
C TYR A 882 62.70 -25.33 2.48
N ASN A 883 62.61 -26.62 2.13
CA ASN A 883 63.39 -27.71 2.73
C ASN A 883 64.72 -27.98 2.00
N LYS A 884 65.09 -27.15 1.01
CA LYS A 884 66.29 -27.29 0.16
C LYS A 884 66.30 -28.54 -0.73
N GLU A 885 65.13 -29.05 -1.09
CA GLU A 885 64.99 -30.13 -2.06
C GLU A 885 64.56 -29.58 -3.43
N PRO A 886 64.93 -30.24 -4.55
CA PRO A 886 64.51 -29.81 -5.88
C PRO A 886 62.98 -29.80 -5.98
N VAL A 887 62.42 -28.70 -6.48
CA VAL A 887 60.96 -28.54 -6.68
C VAL A 887 60.46 -29.41 -7.83
N ASN A 888 61.33 -29.71 -8.80
CA ASN A 888 61.00 -30.35 -10.07
C ASN A 888 61.92 -31.57 -10.34
N ALA A 889 62.03 -32.48 -9.38
CA ALA A 889 62.86 -33.67 -9.52
C ALA A 889 62.25 -34.64 -10.56
N ILE A 890 62.95 -34.84 -11.68
CA ILE A 890 62.59 -35.80 -12.74
C ILE A 890 63.69 -36.86 -12.90
N ASN A 891 63.31 -38.12 -13.04
CA ASN A 891 64.20 -39.23 -13.35
C ASN A 891 64.44 -39.34 -14.85
N THR A 892 65.61 -39.87 -15.24
CA THR A 892 65.91 -40.18 -16.65
C THR A 892 66.07 -41.69 -16.82
N LYS A 893 65.37 -42.26 -17.79
CA LYS A 893 65.43 -43.67 -18.16
C LYS A 893 65.81 -43.77 -19.64
N ILE A 894 66.86 -44.53 -19.91
CA ILE A 894 67.36 -44.82 -21.27
C ILE A 894 67.17 -46.32 -21.47
N CYS A 895 66.42 -46.72 -22.50
CA CYS A 895 66.12 -48.13 -22.78
C CYS A 895 67.29 -48.88 -23.43
#